data_AF-A0AAN6Y4H4-F1
#
_entry.id   AF-A0AAN6Y4H4-F1
#
_cell.length_a   1.000
_cell.length_b   1.000
_cell.length_c   1.000
_cell.angle_alpha   90.00
_cell.angle_beta   90.00
_cell.angle_gamma   90.00
#
_symmetry.space_group_name_H-M   'P 1'
#
loop_
_entity.id
_entity.type
_entity.pdbx_description
1 polymer ?
#
loop_
_entity_poly.entity_id
_entity_poly.type
_entity_poly.pdbx_seq_one_letter_code
_entity_poly.pdbx_strand_id
1 'polypeptide(L)'
;MHLWLHCSNWSPRPTSSCSSQRGFMEKSPSLKAHTTGLAPAHGPLNGLSISVNGQNLSPESQKAGGVMFKESASGSNYLLIQFAELPDAEQEAALRTLRVQFCRIIHPNSWLARFKPTDLSTVRQLPFVIYANAYHAHLRLPPGFSSALVEEIRHRPGPAELHEVLISLHPGGISPEDMRSYLVSNLGISRDNLFLRLQGLSGSLRAEDILRVAKLDHVAIVEKEGVAEPHCHLTEGVINLVTARATAREQLVGNTSSSLTGQGEIICIADSGFDRGVAEGDTVHPSFTGRVLKLDSRVPNTRRGVVKCNDLSGHGTHIAGIALGRYEKMASQERIKLTGPSLNGIAPGASMIMQKVMELDPATNRLIVRLGRRDYAQERLLLDPYYGYPAQYTHADGWLIPARPRSVNAQRVKIHNHSFGRDPGIGDGYRVGYNSDAFDLDHIIFTAPELCLIQAAGNNGRDPAIKKYFHWTSGQINSAASAKNVITVGACFNGQTHLPPGTPDGPKPVAAEHMPLFSSRGPTICAQGQTGHGKTIKPDVVAPGVAIYSARSQAQIGDWSSPTAPISDDRLFSLHDGTSMSAAVVSGSVALFSQALKARGFPSPSAALIKALTINGAVDLSIPDPKAGRTAGMLIVDVPDLDYFGDACNPPPLTEAPDDIQGFGRIDVGDSTENILDTKLAGMVDAGADPRLPSTDPLGPIGLPGAVKRYEVRIPPPPDWAKVSATAAVHLKATLAFIDYPGEGLQNQLALSIECSDPALAKKKNTSVRDPGDARKDRMFNNNVQKLIVRDIGQFVDEQTPILANVVVTSIRICDNPWTKKKCPLPFAVCWKVWYTGHEP
;
A
#
# COMPACT_ATOMS: atom_id res chain seq x y z
N MET A 1 32.75 59.46 12.79
CA MET A 1 31.88 59.77 13.95
C MET A 1 31.90 58.55 14.87
N HIS A 2 32.63 58.69 15.98
CA HIS A 2 32.79 57.85 17.21
C HIS A 2 32.32 56.38 17.16
N LEU A 3 33.13 55.31 17.26
CA LEU A 3 34.36 54.98 18.02
C LEU A 3 34.16 54.75 19.54
N TRP A 4 34.60 53.55 20.01
CA TRP A 4 35.14 53.17 21.35
C TRP A 4 34.17 52.82 22.51
N LEU A 5 34.44 51.92 23.48
CA LEU A 5 35.45 50.86 23.74
C LEU A 5 35.11 50.11 25.07
N HIS A 6 35.81 48.98 25.30
CA HIS A 6 36.16 48.26 26.56
C HIS A 6 35.11 47.34 27.24
N CYS A 7 35.35 46.01 27.37
CA CYS A 7 36.37 45.26 28.15
C CYS A 7 36.18 45.45 29.68
N SER A 8 36.32 44.48 30.59
CA SER A 8 36.72 43.07 30.58
C SER A 8 36.66 42.57 32.05
N ASN A 9 37.03 41.30 32.25
CA ASN A 9 37.54 40.65 33.48
C ASN A 9 36.57 39.62 34.08
N TRP A 10 36.99 38.41 34.47
CA TRP A 10 38.16 37.59 34.16
C TRP A 10 37.81 36.18 34.71
N SER A 11 38.35 35.19 34.02
CA SER A 11 38.51 33.75 34.29
C SER A 11 39.17 33.41 35.68
N PRO A 12 39.49 32.15 36.09
CA PRO A 12 39.64 30.93 35.29
C PRO A 12 39.30 29.54 35.92
N ARG A 13 39.20 28.58 34.97
CA ARG A 13 39.55 27.13 34.95
C ARG A 13 40.75 26.71 35.82
N PRO A 14 41.05 25.40 36.12
CA PRO A 14 41.33 24.37 35.08
C PRO A 14 41.12 22.86 35.44
N THR A 15 40.84 21.99 34.44
CA THR A 15 41.67 20.87 33.87
C THR A 15 42.28 19.89 34.89
N SER A 16 42.31 18.56 34.73
CA SER A 16 42.87 17.80 33.61
C SER A 16 42.71 16.26 33.75
N SER A 17 42.91 15.60 32.61
CA SER A 17 43.09 14.19 32.22
C SER A 17 44.01 13.26 33.02
N CYS A 18 43.82 11.93 32.79
CA CYS A 18 44.79 10.81 32.56
C CYS A 18 44.35 9.52 33.30
N SER A 19 43.96 8.43 32.64
CA SER A 19 44.74 7.38 31.92
C SER A 19 45.29 6.24 32.81
N SER A 20 45.08 5.01 32.34
CA SER A 20 45.95 3.81 32.41
C SER A 20 45.55 2.59 33.28
N GLN A 21 45.42 1.47 32.54
CA GLN A 21 46.02 0.13 32.73
C GLN A 21 45.55 -0.90 33.80
N ARG A 22 45.13 -2.05 33.23
CA ARG A 22 45.44 -3.47 33.51
C ARG A 22 45.21 -4.07 34.92
N GLY A 23 44.44 -5.15 34.93
CA GLY A 23 44.53 -6.24 35.92
C GLY A 23 43.92 -7.53 35.37
N PHE A 24 44.79 -8.50 35.04
CA PHE A 24 44.46 -9.90 34.73
C PHE A 24 44.03 -10.66 35.99
N MET A 25 43.07 -11.59 35.91
CA MET A 25 43.24 -12.99 36.39
C MET A 25 42.02 -13.87 36.07
N GLU A 26 42.34 -15.10 35.68
CA GLU A 26 41.48 -16.23 35.33
C GLU A 26 40.63 -16.75 36.49
N LYS A 27 39.45 -17.33 36.18
CA LYS A 27 39.03 -18.70 36.55
C LYS A 27 37.55 -18.96 36.17
N SER A 28 37.32 -19.95 35.31
CA SER A 28 36.08 -20.76 35.24
C SER A 28 35.79 -21.38 36.63
N PRO A 29 34.55 -21.69 37.08
CA PRO A 29 33.65 -22.63 36.39
C PRO A 29 32.11 -22.52 36.66
N SER A 30 31.36 -23.35 35.93
CA SER A 30 30.16 -24.11 36.33
C SER A 30 28.79 -23.44 36.56
N LEU A 31 27.80 -24.01 35.86
CA LEU A 31 26.36 -23.93 36.13
C LEU A 31 26.03 -24.16 37.61
N LYS A 32 25.22 -23.27 38.20
CA LYS A 32 24.15 -23.65 39.15
C LYS A 32 22.93 -22.77 38.96
N ALA A 33 21.79 -23.42 38.82
CA ALA A 33 20.46 -22.82 38.84
C ALA A 33 20.21 -22.13 40.17
N HIS A 34 19.86 -20.84 40.13
CA HIS A 34 19.25 -20.14 41.26
C HIS A 34 17.97 -19.47 40.79
N THR A 35 16.85 -20.08 41.16
CA THR A 35 15.56 -19.42 41.33
C THR A 35 15.69 -18.39 42.45
N THR A 36 15.72 -17.11 42.11
CA THR A 36 15.48 -16.02 43.05
C THR A 36 14.36 -15.14 42.49
N GLY A 37 13.27 -15.08 43.25
CA GLY A 37 12.20 -14.11 43.01
C GLY A 37 12.77 -12.70 43.12
N LEU A 38 12.71 -11.97 42.01
CA LEU A 38 12.89 -10.53 41.95
C LEU A 38 11.52 -9.96 41.59
N ALA A 39 10.85 -9.36 42.57
CA ALA A 39 9.81 -8.39 42.27
C ALA A 39 10.47 -7.27 41.45
N PRO A 40 9.95 -6.89 40.27
CA PRO A 40 10.55 -5.82 39.51
C PRO A 40 10.24 -4.49 40.23
N ALA A 41 11.29 -3.76 40.59
CA ALA A 41 11.18 -2.36 40.94
C ALA A 41 10.79 -1.58 39.67
N HIS A 42 9.50 -1.44 39.41
CA HIS A 42 9.00 -0.61 38.32
C HIS A 42 9.10 0.87 38.73
N GLY A 43 9.97 1.63 38.05
CA GLY A 43 9.79 3.08 37.93
C GLY A 43 8.44 3.39 37.25
N PRO A 44 7.93 4.64 37.31
CA PRO A 44 6.63 4.97 36.74
C PRO A 44 6.60 4.62 35.25
N LEU A 45 5.66 3.77 34.86
CA LEU A 45 5.40 3.43 33.47
C LEU A 45 4.98 4.72 32.74
N ASN A 46 5.89 5.28 31.93
CA ASN A 46 5.61 6.45 31.12
C ASN A 46 4.75 6.00 29.93
N GLY A 47 3.49 6.43 29.92
CA GLY A 47 2.59 6.18 28.80
C GLY A 47 3.05 6.87 27.53
N LEU A 48 2.54 6.39 26.40
CA LEU A 48 2.77 7.01 25.10
C LEU A 48 1.53 7.83 24.70
N SER A 49 1.75 9.01 24.15
CA SER A 49 0.68 9.74 23.48
C SER A 49 0.20 8.93 22.28
N ILE A 50 -1.12 8.79 22.15
CA ILE A 50 -1.75 8.10 21.02
C ILE A 50 -2.71 9.03 20.31
N SER A 51 -3.01 8.76 19.06
CA SER A 51 -4.06 9.48 18.32
C SER A 51 -5.20 8.54 18.01
N VAL A 52 -6.45 8.96 18.26
CA VAL A 52 -7.66 8.20 17.93
C VAL A 52 -8.58 9.13 17.14
N ASN A 53 -8.90 8.74 15.91
CA ASN A 53 -9.80 9.47 15.00
C ASN A 53 -9.47 10.98 14.82
N GLY A 54 -8.18 11.32 14.75
CA GLY A 54 -7.69 12.70 14.61
C GLY A 54 -7.54 13.44 15.95
N GLN A 55 -7.80 12.79 17.08
CA GLN A 55 -7.66 13.36 18.42
C GLN A 55 -6.44 12.82 19.12
N ASN A 56 -5.56 13.72 19.54
CA ASN A 56 -4.36 13.37 20.29
C ASN A 56 -4.69 13.23 21.78
N LEU A 57 -4.30 12.08 22.33
CA LEU A 57 -4.57 11.68 23.69
C LEU A 57 -3.23 11.49 24.39
N SER A 58 -2.88 12.42 25.27
CA SER A 58 -1.70 12.26 26.12
C SER A 58 -2.00 11.23 27.22
N PRO A 59 -0.97 10.54 27.75
CA PRO A 59 -1.15 9.64 28.89
C PRO A 59 -1.83 10.32 30.09
N GLU A 60 -1.52 11.58 30.34
CA GLU A 60 -2.07 12.39 31.44
C GLU A 60 -3.56 12.64 31.24
N SER A 61 -4.00 12.89 30.00
CA SER A 61 -5.43 13.05 29.69
C SER A 61 -6.25 11.80 30.01
N GLN A 62 -5.60 10.62 30.03
CA GLN A 62 -6.21 9.31 30.27
C GLN A 62 -6.09 8.84 31.72
N LYS A 63 -5.18 9.39 32.52
CA LYS A 63 -5.02 9.02 33.93
C LYS A 63 -6.05 9.73 34.81
N ALA A 64 -6.22 9.27 36.06
CA ALA A 64 -7.16 9.87 37.01
C ALA A 64 -6.97 11.40 37.10
N GLY A 65 -8.07 12.16 36.96
CA GLY A 65 -8.06 13.62 36.89
C GLY A 65 -7.89 14.22 35.47
N GLY A 66 -7.58 13.40 34.46
CA GLY A 66 -7.50 13.80 33.06
C GLY A 66 -8.87 13.91 32.37
N VAL A 67 -8.94 14.70 31.29
CA VAL A 67 -10.20 14.99 30.56
C VAL A 67 -10.87 13.77 29.91
N MET A 68 -10.10 12.73 29.61
CA MET A 68 -10.61 11.47 29.01
C MET A 68 -10.85 10.38 30.04
N PHE A 69 -10.43 10.59 31.30
CA PHE A 69 -10.61 9.61 32.36
C PHE A 69 -12.09 9.43 32.70
N LYS A 70 -12.50 8.17 32.84
CA LYS A 70 -13.82 7.79 33.33
C LYS A 70 -13.67 6.87 34.52
N GLU A 71 -14.47 7.06 35.57
CA GLU A 71 -14.42 6.20 36.75
C GLU A 71 -14.82 4.75 36.42
N SER A 72 -15.78 4.58 35.51
CA SER A 72 -16.32 3.28 35.07
C SER A 72 -16.49 3.20 33.55
N ALA A 73 -16.74 1.99 33.05
CA ALA A 73 -17.09 1.72 31.66
C ALA A 73 -18.60 1.85 31.35
N SER A 74 -19.40 2.41 32.25
CA SER A 74 -20.86 2.54 32.07
C SER A 74 -21.28 3.31 30.80
N GLY A 75 -20.42 4.20 30.29
CA GLY A 75 -20.68 4.97 29.07
C GLY A 75 -20.29 4.28 27.76
N SER A 76 -19.61 3.13 27.80
CA SER A 76 -19.24 2.40 26.57
C SER A 76 -18.88 0.94 26.83
N ASN A 77 -19.32 0.05 25.94
CA ASN A 77 -18.90 -1.34 25.92
C ASN A 77 -17.50 -1.55 25.32
N TYR A 78 -16.75 -0.47 25.05
CA TYR A 78 -15.43 -0.52 24.45
C TYR A 78 -14.43 0.25 25.32
N LEU A 79 -13.21 -0.27 25.39
CA LEU A 79 -12.10 0.32 26.11
C LEU A 79 -10.96 0.69 25.17
N LEU A 80 -10.30 1.80 25.50
CA LEU A 80 -8.97 2.12 25.05
C LEU A 80 -7.99 1.74 26.18
N ILE A 81 -7.12 0.79 25.91
CA ILE A 81 -6.17 0.24 26.89
C ILE A 81 -4.76 0.45 26.37
N GLN A 82 -3.87 1.00 27.19
CA GLN A 82 -2.44 1.08 26.88
C GLN A 82 -1.65 0.23 27.85
N PHE A 83 -0.67 -0.48 27.33
CA PHE A 83 0.22 -1.38 28.05
C PHE A 83 1.63 -0.80 28.13
N ALA A 84 2.40 -1.24 29.14
CA ALA A 84 3.82 -0.92 29.28
C ALA A 84 4.61 -1.33 28.03
N GLU A 85 4.41 -2.59 27.64
CA GLU A 85 4.96 -3.23 26.47
C GLU A 85 3.85 -4.07 25.81
N LEU A 86 4.15 -4.67 24.66
CA LEU A 86 3.21 -5.59 24.02
C LEU A 86 2.90 -6.75 25.00
N PRO A 87 1.62 -7.02 25.31
CA PRO A 87 1.28 -8.06 26.26
C PRO A 87 1.70 -9.44 25.75
N ASP A 88 2.29 -10.25 26.62
CA ASP A 88 2.60 -11.65 26.32
C ASP A 88 1.36 -12.56 26.41
N ALA A 89 1.53 -13.85 26.11
CA ALA A 89 0.42 -14.81 26.09
C ALA A 89 -0.28 -14.99 27.46
N GLU A 90 0.46 -14.85 28.56
CA GLU A 90 -0.06 -14.99 29.92
C GLU A 90 -0.83 -13.73 30.34
N GLN A 91 -0.28 -12.56 30.01
CA GLN A 91 -0.92 -11.26 30.20
C GLN A 91 -2.21 -11.12 29.37
N GLU A 92 -2.20 -11.58 28.12
CA GLU A 92 -3.41 -11.67 27.30
C GLU A 92 -4.47 -12.60 27.93
N ALA A 93 -4.05 -13.75 28.49
CA ALA A 93 -4.96 -14.68 29.14
C ALA A 93 -5.58 -14.09 30.42
N ALA A 94 -4.81 -13.32 31.20
CA ALA A 94 -5.30 -12.60 32.36
C ALA A 94 -6.39 -11.57 31.97
N LEU A 95 -6.13 -10.76 30.93
CA LEU A 95 -7.10 -9.81 30.41
C LEU A 95 -8.40 -10.49 29.92
N ARG A 96 -8.28 -11.63 29.23
CA ARG A 96 -9.45 -12.42 28.79
C ARG A 96 -10.27 -12.95 29.95
N THR A 97 -9.62 -13.36 31.04
CA THR A 97 -10.30 -13.79 32.27
C THR A 97 -11.15 -12.66 32.87
N LEU A 98 -10.67 -11.42 32.76
CA LEU A 98 -11.41 -10.21 33.11
C LEU A 98 -12.46 -9.80 32.06
N ARG A 99 -12.72 -10.62 31.04
CA ARG A 99 -13.66 -10.37 29.93
C ARG A 99 -13.26 -9.22 29.01
N VAL A 100 -11.97 -8.85 28.97
CA VAL A 100 -11.43 -7.96 27.94
C VAL A 100 -11.27 -8.76 26.64
N GLN A 101 -11.98 -8.33 25.60
CA GLN A 101 -11.91 -8.93 24.27
C GLN A 101 -11.17 -7.98 23.33
N PHE A 102 -9.97 -8.33 22.92
CA PHE A 102 -9.19 -7.49 22.00
C PHE A 102 -9.88 -7.39 20.63
N CYS A 103 -10.09 -6.17 20.15
CA CYS A 103 -10.73 -5.91 18.86
C CYS A 103 -9.72 -5.49 17.80
N ARG A 104 -8.91 -4.46 18.08
CA ARG A 104 -7.97 -3.88 17.12
C ARG A 104 -6.81 -3.21 17.83
N ILE A 105 -5.64 -3.24 17.20
CA ILE A 105 -4.50 -2.43 17.61
C ILE A 105 -4.76 -0.98 17.17
N ILE A 106 -4.55 -0.03 18.09
CA ILE A 106 -4.62 1.42 17.81
C ILE A 106 -3.19 1.97 17.70
N HIS A 107 -2.29 1.47 18.52
CA HIS A 107 -0.87 1.81 18.54
C HIS A 107 -0.08 0.57 19.00
N PRO A 108 1.22 0.39 18.69
CA PRO A 108 2.00 -0.79 19.10
C PRO A 108 1.90 -1.22 20.58
N ASN A 109 1.57 -0.31 21.50
CA ASN A 109 1.26 -0.60 22.91
C ASN A 109 -0.16 -0.15 23.34
N SER A 110 -1.09 0.17 22.43
CA SER A 110 -2.49 0.55 22.76
C SER A 110 -3.56 -0.12 21.90
N TRP A 111 -4.59 -0.64 22.56
CA TRP A 111 -5.62 -1.51 22.00
C TRP A 111 -7.01 -0.91 22.18
N LEU A 112 -7.85 -1.11 21.17
CA LEU A 112 -9.29 -1.09 21.32
C LEU A 112 -9.74 -2.49 21.73
N ALA A 113 -10.48 -2.58 22.82
CA ALA A 113 -11.05 -3.83 23.31
C ALA A 113 -12.54 -3.66 23.59
N ARG A 114 -13.31 -4.74 23.46
CA ARG A 114 -14.68 -4.81 23.96
C ARG A 114 -14.66 -5.25 25.42
N PHE A 115 -15.49 -4.61 26.23
CA PHE A 115 -15.62 -4.84 27.67
C PHE A 115 -17.05 -4.54 28.10
N LYS A 116 -17.81 -5.59 28.39
CA LYS A 116 -19.20 -5.48 28.91
C LYS A 116 -19.29 -5.15 30.41
N PRO A 117 -18.35 -5.58 31.29
CA PRO A 117 -18.39 -5.16 32.67
C PRO A 117 -18.25 -3.63 32.79
N THR A 118 -18.73 -3.06 33.90
CA THR A 118 -18.63 -1.62 34.15
C THR A 118 -17.44 -1.24 35.03
N ASP A 119 -16.95 -2.18 35.83
CA ASP A 119 -15.84 -1.96 36.76
C ASP A 119 -14.48 -2.03 36.05
N LEU A 120 -13.77 -0.90 36.03
CA LEU A 120 -12.43 -0.77 35.44
C LEU A 120 -11.31 -1.04 36.44
N SER A 121 -11.60 -1.14 37.73
CA SER A 121 -10.57 -1.26 38.77
C SER A 121 -9.71 -2.51 38.59
N THR A 122 -10.34 -3.65 38.30
CA THR A 122 -9.68 -4.93 38.08
C THR A 122 -8.70 -4.91 36.89
N VAL A 123 -9.05 -4.24 35.80
CA VAL A 123 -8.18 -4.09 34.63
C VAL A 123 -7.04 -3.12 34.91
N ARG A 124 -7.31 -2.01 35.60
CA ARG A 124 -6.31 -0.98 35.93
C ARG A 124 -5.28 -1.42 36.98
N GLN A 125 -5.61 -2.40 37.81
CA GLN A 125 -4.70 -2.96 38.82
C GLN A 125 -3.64 -3.91 38.22
N LEU A 126 -3.80 -4.32 36.95
CA LEU A 126 -2.81 -5.16 36.30
C LEU A 126 -1.49 -4.39 36.12
N PRO A 127 -0.35 -4.95 36.54
CA PRO A 127 0.92 -4.21 36.63
C PRO A 127 1.48 -3.79 35.27
N PHE A 128 1.03 -4.43 34.18
CA PHE A 128 1.44 -4.13 32.81
C PHE A 128 0.48 -3.17 32.09
N VAL A 129 -0.59 -2.70 32.74
CA VAL A 129 -1.56 -1.74 32.18
C VAL A 129 -1.17 -0.32 32.61
N ILE A 130 -0.94 0.58 31.65
CA ILE A 130 -0.68 2.01 31.90
C ILE A 130 -1.98 2.76 32.16
N TYR A 131 -2.99 2.53 31.33
CA TYR A 131 -4.35 3.03 31.54
C TYR A 131 -5.36 2.14 30.81
N ALA A 132 -6.60 2.17 31.30
CA ALA A 132 -7.77 1.62 30.64
C ALA A 132 -8.95 2.59 30.84
N ASN A 133 -9.56 3.07 29.76
CA ASN A 133 -10.70 3.98 29.81
C ASN A 133 -11.79 3.57 28.83
N ALA A 134 -13.04 3.89 29.17
CA ALA A 134 -14.17 3.78 28.26
C ALA A 134 -13.92 4.58 26.98
N TYR A 135 -14.27 4.01 25.82
CA TYR A 135 -14.13 4.67 24.54
C TYR A 135 -15.07 5.88 24.47
N HIS A 136 -14.49 7.08 24.45
CA HIS A 136 -15.24 8.31 24.63
C HIS A 136 -15.98 8.72 23.34
N ALA A 137 -17.23 9.18 23.46
CA ALA A 137 -18.02 9.63 22.30
C ALA A 137 -17.37 10.78 21.52
N HIS A 138 -16.60 11.64 22.21
CA HIS A 138 -15.83 12.71 21.54
C HIS A 138 -14.87 12.15 20.49
N LEU A 139 -14.34 10.93 20.67
CA LEU A 139 -13.44 10.30 19.71
C LEU A 139 -14.14 9.90 18.42
N ARG A 140 -15.47 9.80 18.36
CA ARG A 140 -16.20 9.26 17.19
C ARG A 140 -16.31 10.24 16.01
N LEU A 141 -15.90 11.49 16.20
CA LEU A 141 -15.86 12.51 15.15
C LEU A 141 -14.48 13.17 15.08
N PRO A 142 -13.90 13.33 13.88
CA PRO A 142 -12.72 14.15 13.69
C PRO A 142 -12.96 15.62 14.12
N PRO A 143 -12.00 16.28 14.80
CA PRO A 143 -12.18 17.64 15.31
C PRO A 143 -12.55 18.69 14.25
N GLY A 144 -11.90 18.64 13.07
CA GLY A 144 -12.18 19.56 11.96
C GLY A 144 -13.60 19.39 11.44
N PHE A 145 -14.02 18.14 11.23
CA PHE A 145 -15.37 17.83 10.75
C PHE A 145 -16.44 18.20 11.79
N SER A 146 -16.22 17.87 13.06
CA SER A 146 -17.14 18.25 14.14
C SER A 146 -17.32 19.76 14.23
N SER A 147 -16.24 20.54 14.13
CA SER A 147 -16.31 22.01 14.17
C SER A 147 -17.10 22.58 12.99
N ALA A 148 -16.86 22.07 11.78
CA ALA A 148 -17.56 22.50 10.57
C ALA A 148 -19.08 22.26 10.67
N LEU A 149 -19.49 21.08 11.13
CA LEU A 149 -20.91 20.74 11.32
C LEU A 149 -21.58 21.64 12.37
N VAL A 150 -20.89 21.96 13.47
CA VAL A 150 -21.42 22.85 14.51
C VAL A 150 -21.56 24.29 14.00
N GLU A 151 -20.57 24.77 13.24
CA GLU A 151 -20.61 26.10 12.62
C GLU A 151 -21.75 26.23 11.59
N GLU A 152 -21.97 25.20 10.77
CA GLU A 152 -23.09 25.12 9.82
C GLU A 152 -24.43 25.23 10.56
N ILE A 153 -24.61 24.47 11.64
CA ILE A 153 -25.84 24.50 12.44
C ILE A 153 -26.07 25.89 13.06
N ARG A 154 -25.00 26.57 13.53
CA ARG A 154 -25.11 27.91 14.13
C ARG A 154 -25.50 28.98 13.14
N HIS A 155 -24.97 28.94 11.91
CA HIS A 155 -25.06 30.05 10.96
C HIS A 155 -26.19 29.94 9.94
N ARG A 156 -27.00 28.86 9.97
CA ARG A 156 -28.00 28.48 8.94
C ARG A 156 -28.71 29.64 8.23
N PRO A 157 -28.42 29.88 6.94
CA PRO A 157 -29.33 30.54 6.02
C PRO A 157 -29.60 29.59 4.83
N GLY A 158 -30.50 28.60 4.96
CA GLY A 158 -30.85 27.72 3.84
C GLY A 158 -31.45 26.35 4.20
N PRO A 159 -31.88 25.57 3.19
CA PRO A 159 -32.32 24.17 3.38
C PRO A 159 -31.17 23.28 3.85
N ALA A 160 -31.48 22.25 4.62
CA ALA A 160 -30.46 21.36 5.20
C ALA A 160 -29.63 20.68 4.11
N GLU A 161 -28.31 20.95 4.10
CA GLU A 161 -27.34 20.29 3.24
C GLU A 161 -27.17 18.83 3.67
N LEU A 162 -26.94 17.94 2.71
CA LEU A 162 -26.59 16.56 2.97
C LEU A 162 -25.10 16.37 2.76
N HIS A 163 -24.47 15.72 3.73
CA HIS A 163 -23.07 15.34 3.71
C HIS A 163 -22.96 13.85 3.45
N GLU A 164 -22.14 13.47 2.47
CA GLU A 164 -21.74 12.09 2.28
C GLU A 164 -20.75 11.68 3.38
N VAL A 165 -21.08 10.63 4.12
CA VAL A 165 -20.30 10.16 5.28
C VAL A 165 -20.13 8.65 5.28
N LEU A 166 -19.02 8.21 5.87
CA LEU A 166 -18.74 6.83 6.24
C LEU A 166 -18.98 6.67 7.74
N ILE A 167 -19.84 5.72 8.11
CA ILE A 167 -20.18 5.37 9.50
C ILE A 167 -19.58 4.00 9.79
N SER A 168 -18.41 3.97 10.44
CA SER A 168 -17.74 2.74 10.83
C SER A 168 -18.22 2.26 12.20
N LEU A 169 -18.47 0.96 12.32
CA LEU A 169 -18.94 0.29 13.53
C LEU A 169 -17.79 -0.39 14.27
N HIS A 170 -17.93 -0.49 15.60
CA HIS A 170 -16.96 -1.22 16.40
C HIS A 170 -16.98 -2.74 16.09
N PRO A 171 -15.81 -3.40 15.96
CA PRO A 171 -15.72 -4.84 15.72
C PRO A 171 -16.49 -5.66 16.77
N GLY A 172 -17.22 -6.70 16.31
CA GLY A 172 -18.02 -7.57 17.18
C GLY A 172 -19.23 -6.89 17.85
N GLY A 173 -19.59 -5.68 17.41
CA GLY A 173 -20.73 -4.89 17.87
C GLY A 173 -22.06 -5.28 17.20
N ILE A 174 -22.87 -4.26 16.86
CA ILE A 174 -24.10 -4.40 16.08
C ILE A 174 -23.75 -4.67 14.61
N SER A 175 -24.62 -5.38 13.87
CA SER A 175 -24.42 -5.58 12.44
C SER A 175 -24.74 -4.31 11.63
N PRO A 176 -24.15 -4.13 10.44
CA PRO A 176 -24.53 -3.06 9.51
C PRO A 176 -26.04 -3.01 9.23
N GLU A 177 -26.68 -4.16 9.00
CA GLU A 177 -28.12 -4.25 8.74
C GLU A 177 -28.98 -3.81 9.92
N ASP A 178 -28.63 -4.26 11.12
CA ASP A 178 -29.33 -3.89 12.35
C ASP A 178 -29.09 -2.42 12.68
N MET A 179 -27.88 -1.91 12.45
CA MET A 179 -27.56 -0.50 12.61
C MET A 179 -28.39 0.36 11.66
N ARG A 180 -28.47 -0.01 10.38
CA ARG A 180 -29.33 0.72 9.42
C ARG A 180 -30.78 0.71 9.89
N SER A 181 -31.28 -0.43 10.34
CA SER A 181 -32.65 -0.56 10.86
C SER A 181 -32.88 0.31 12.10
N TYR A 182 -31.88 0.38 12.98
CA TYR A 182 -31.88 1.24 14.16
C TYR A 182 -31.91 2.73 13.78
N LEU A 183 -31.05 3.16 12.84
CA LEU A 183 -30.98 4.55 12.37
C LEU A 183 -32.28 5.00 11.70
N VAL A 184 -32.90 4.13 10.89
CA VAL A 184 -34.20 4.40 10.26
C VAL A 184 -35.29 4.55 11.32
N SER A 185 -35.37 3.61 12.26
CA SER A 185 -36.49 3.53 13.21
C SER A 185 -36.39 4.55 14.36
N ASN A 186 -35.17 4.83 14.83
CA ASN A 186 -34.96 5.66 16.03
C ASN A 186 -34.53 7.09 15.71
N LEU A 187 -33.81 7.32 14.61
CA LEU A 187 -33.35 8.66 14.23
C LEU A 187 -34.14 9.27 13.06
N GLY A 188 -35.01 8.47 12.41
CA GLY A 188 -35.84 8.92 11.29
C GLY A 188 -35.06 9.17 10.00
N ILE A 189 -33.86 8.60 9.88
CA ILE A 189 -33.02 8.75 8.68
C ILE A 189 -33.62 7.90 7.56
N SER A 190 -33.75 8.46 6.36
CA SER A 190 -34.27 7.73 5.21
C SER A 190 -33.42 6.49 4.90
N ARG A 191 -34.07 5.34 4.69
CA ARG A 191 -33.38 4.10 4.28
C ARG A 191 -32.65 4.27 2.96
N ASP A 192 -33.16 5.12 2.06
CA ASP A 192 -32.56 5.39 0.76
C ASP A 192 -31.26 6.21 0.84
N ASN A 193 -30.98 6.79 2.02
CA ASN A 193 -29.76 7.53 2.30
C ASN A 193 -28.73 6.69 3.04
N LEU A 194 -28.99 5.40 3.32
CA LEU A 194 -28.11 4.53 4.09
C LEU A 194 -27.78 3.25 3.33
N PHE A 195 -26.50 3.07 3.03
CA PHE A 195 -25.98 1.95 2.26
C PHE A 195 -25.08 1.08 3.13
N LEU A 196 -25.17 -0.24 2.92
CA LEU A 196 -24.39 -1.21 3.68
C LEU A 196 -22.94 -1.26 3.19
N ARG A 197 -22.01 -1.33 4.13
CA ARG A 197 -20.57 -1.57 3.96
C ARG A 197 -20.14 -2.75 4.84
N LEU A 198 -18.99 -3.39 4.56
CA LEU A 198 -18.44 -4.43 5.44
C LEU A 198 -18.29 -3.96 6.89
N GLN A 199 -17.74 -2.75 7.09
CA GLN A 199 -17.48 -2.17 8.41
C GLN A 199 -18.57 -1.26 8.97
N GLY A 200 -19.71 -1.14 8.30
CA GLY A 200 -20.78 -0.27 8.78
C GLY A 200 -21.64 0.24 7.64
N LEU A 201 -21.77 1.55 7.53
CA LEU A 201 -22.65 2.18 6.56
C LEU A 201 -21.93 3.31 5.82
N SER A 202 -22.34 3.59 4.60
CA SER A 202 -22.18 4.93 4.02
C SER A 202 -23.54 5.61 3.94
N GLY A 203 -23.57 6.93 3.90
CA GLY A 203 -24.83 7.62 3.72
C GLY A 203 -24.74 9.12 3.53
N SER A 204 -25.88 9.67 3.08
CA SER A 204 -26.09 11.09 2.84
C SER A 204 -26.93 11.66 3.99
N LEU A 205 -26.28 12.31 4.96
CA LEU A 205 -26.87 12.70 6.24
C LEU A 205 -26.80 14.22 6.47
N ARG A 206 -27.76 14.76 7.23
CA ARG A 206 -27.71 16.16 7.69
C ARG A 206 -26.71 16.31 8.83
N ALA A 207 -26.22 17.53 9.04
CA ALA A 207 -25.29 17.84 10.13
C ALA A 207 -25.81 17.40 11.51
N GLU A 208 -27.09 17.64 11.82
CA GLU A 208 -27.71 17.19 13.07
C GLU A 208 -27.74 15.66 13.21
N ASP A 209 -27.97 14.94 12.12
CA ASP A 209 -28.03 13.48 12.10
C ASP A 209 -26.65 12.89 12.36
N ILE A 210 -25.61 13.46 11.76
CA ILE A 210 -24.22 13.06 11.96
C ILE A 210 -23.83 13.21 13.44
N LEU A 211 -24.15 14.34 14.07
CA LEU A 211 -23.89 14.57 15.49
C LEU A 211 -24.68 13.62 16.40
N ARG A 212 -25.88 13.17 15.99
CA ARG A 212 -26.66 12.16 16.73
C ARG A 212 -26.07 10.76 16.56
N VAL A 213 -25.70 10.37 15.34
CA VAL A 213 -25.08 9.07 15.04
C VAL A 213 -23.76 8.91 15.80
N ALA A 214 -22.93 9.94 15.85
CA ALA A 214 -21.66 9.92 16.56
C ALA A 214 -21.78 9.71 18.08
N LYS A 215 -22.97 9.87 18.68
CA LYS A 215 -23.20 9.59 20.11
C LYS A 215 -23.49 8.12 20.41
N LEU A 216 -23.80 7.31 19.41
CA LEU A 216 -24.19 5.92 19.59
C LEU A 216 -23.00 5.04 19.95
N ASP A 217 -23.14 4.18 20.97
CA ASP A 217 -22.04 3.33 21.46
C ASP A 217 -21.53 2.30 20.44
N HIS A 218 -22.36 2.00 19.44
CA HIS A 218 -22.01 1.10 18.35
C HIS A 218 -21.06 1.69 17.31
N VAL A 219 -20.96 3.02 17.24
CA VAL A 219 -20.20 3.75 16.23
C VAL A 219 -18.76 3.93 16.69
N ALA A 220 -17.81 3.51 15.86
CA ALA A 220 -16.38 3.70 16.08
C ALA A 220 -15.92 5.08 15.58
N ILE A 221 -16.36 5.47 14.38
CA ILE A 221 -16.07 6.77 13.79
C ILE A 221 -17.11 7.13 12.73
N VAL A 222 -17.42 8.42 12.59
CA VAL A 222 -18.09 8.99 11.42
C VAL A 222 -17.12 9.93 10.70
N GLU A 223 -16.87 9.66 9.43
CA GLU A 223 -15.92 10.42 8.59
C GLU A 223 -16.65 11.00 7.39
N LYS A 224 -16.19 12.15 6.88
CA LYS A 224 -16.64 12.68 5.60
C LYS A 224 -16.16 11.75 4.48
N GLU A 225 -17.04 11.38 3.57
CA GLU A 225 -16.66 10.63 2.37
C GLU A 225 -15.98 11.60 1.39
N GLY A 226 -14.71 11.34 1.08
CA GLY A 226 -13.96 12.17 0.13
C GLY A 226 -14.43 12.00 -1.31
N VAL A 227 -14.17 13.01 -2.15
CA VAL A 227 -14.40 12.90 -3.59
C VAL A 227 -13.24 12.08 -4.17
N ALA A 228 -13.55 11.01 -4.92
CA ALA A 228 -12.49 10.31 -5.63
C ALA A 228 -12.17 10.99 -6.95
N GLU A 229 -10.89 11.29 -7.12
CA GLU A 229 -10.32 11.93 -8.29
C GLU A 229 -9.31 10.96 -8.93
N PRO A 230 -9.17 10.99 -10.28
CA PRO A 230 -8.12 10.25 -10.95
C PRO A 230 -6.76 10.83 -10.56
N HIS A 231 -5.75 9.98 -10.40
CA HIS A 231 -4.41 10.44 -10.07
C HIS A 231 -3.58 10.71 -11.33
N CYS A 232 -4.09 11.60 -12.19
CA CYS A 232 -3.40 12.03 -13.41
C CYS A 232 -3.38 13.57 -13.56
N HIS A 233 -2.30 14.08 -14.15
CA HIS A 233 -2.19 15.44 -14.68
C HIS A 233 -1.90 15.36 -16.18
N LEU A 234 -2.24 16.43 -16.89
CA LEU A 234 -2.00 16.56 -18.32
C LEU A 234 -0.69 17.31 -18.54
N THR A 235 0.09 16.88 -19.53
CA THR A 235 1.27 17.62 -19.97
C THR A 235 0.81 18.82 -20.83
N GLU A 236 1.10 20.04 -20.38
CA GLU A 236 0.99 21.25 -21.21
C GLU A 236 2.32 21.46 -21.95
N GLY A 237 2.29 21.61 -23.28
CA GLY A 237 3.49 21.88 -24.07
C GLY A 237 3.34 21.50 -25.53
N VAL A 238 3.73 22.40 -26.43
CA VAL A 238 3.80 22.15 -27.88
C VAL A 238 4.94 21.18 -28.16
N ILE A 239 4.64 19.88 -28.16
CA ILE A 239 5.57 18.85 -28.60
C ILE A 239 5.66 18.93 -30.13
N ASN A 240 6.72 19.58 -30.61
CA ASN A 240 7.25 19.27 -31.93
C ASN A 240 7.63 17.78 -31.91
N LEU A 241 6.86 16.96 -32.62
CA LEU A 241 7.12 15.54 -32.84
C LEU A 241 8.48 15.35 -33.54
N VAL A 242 9.55 15.41 -32.76
CA VAL A 242 10.87 14.91 -33.14
C VAL A 242 10.73 13.40 -33.16
N THR A 243 11.00 12.83 -34.33
CA THR A 243 11.04 11.40 -34.63
C THR A 243 11.60 10.59 -33.48
N ALA A 244 10.72 9.97 -32.69
CA ALA A 244 11.09 8.85 -31.84
C ALA A 244 11.87 7.80 -32.68
N ARG A 245 12.65 6.94 -32.04
CA ARG A 245 13.28 5.78 -32.69
C ARG A 245 12.87 4.60 -31.84
N ALA A 246 12.18 3.62 -32.42
CA ALA A 246 11.80 2.44 -31.67
C ALA A 246 12.98 1.48 -31.52
N THR A 247 13.42 1.33 -30.29
CA THR A 247 14.20 0.17 -29.83
C THR A 247 13.45 -0.50 -28.68
N ALA A 248 12.16 -0.77 -28.85
CA ALA A 248 11.28 -1.29 -27.78
C ALA A 248 11.15 -2.82 -27.74
N ARG A 249 11.84 -3.57 -28.61
CA ARG A 249 11.71 -5.04 -28.66
C ARG A 249 12.88 -5.81 -28.05
N GLU A 250 14.04 -5.18 -27.85
CA GLU A 250 15.26 -5.87 -27.40
C GLU A 250 15.76 -5.50 -25.98
N GLN A 251 15.19 -4.48 -25.33
CA GLN A 251 15.83 -3.92 -24.12
C GLN A 251 15.07 -4.07 -22.79
N LEU A 252 13.75 -4.29 -22.77
CA LEU A 252 13.02 -4.67 -21.54
C LEU A 252 13.06 -6.18 -21.25
N VAL A 253 13.41 -6.96 -22.27
CA VAL A 253 13.48 -8.40 -22.28
C VAL A 253 14.95 -8.73 -22.51
N GLY A 254 15.76 -8.64 -21.46
CA GLY A 254 17.17 -9.03 -21.55
C GLY A 254 17.24 -10.49 -21.97
N ASN A 255 17.49 -10.77 -23.26
CA ASN A 255 17.81 -12.04 -23.93
C ASN A 255 17.13 -13.38 -23.49
N THR A 256 16.13 -13.40 -22.59
CA THR A 256 15.48 -14.64 -22.10
C THR A 256 13.97 -14.57 -21.88
N SER A 257 13.28 -13.44 -22.00
CA SER A 257 11.81 -13.34 -21.84
C SER A 257 11.04 -13.03 -23.12
N SER A 258 11.48 -13.56 -24.27
CA SER A 258 10.81 -13.37 -25.58
C SER A 258 9.43 -14.07 -25.71
N SER A 259 8.92 -14.72 -24.65
CA SER A 259 7.69 -15.53 -24.69
C SER A 259 6.54 -15.04 -23.79
N LEU A 260 6.76 -14.12 -22.84
CA LEU A 260 5.71 -13.66 -21.93
C LEU A 260 5.01 -12.43 -22.50
N THR A 261 3.69 -12.50 -22.61
CA THR A 261 2.84 -11.43 -23.14
C THR A 261 1.64 -11.14 -22.24
N GLY A 262 1.43 -11.94 -21.18
CA GLY A 262 0.21 -11.95 -20.38
C GLY A 262 -0.89 -12.81 -21.01
N GLN A 263 -0.55 -13.66 -21.98
CA GLN A 263 -1.51 -14.54 -22.64
C GLN A 263 -2.26 -15.40 -21.60
N GLY A 264 -3.59 -15.39 -21.68
CA GLY A 264 -4.47 -16.13 -20.76
C GLY A 264 -4.69 -15.45 -19.41
N GLU A 265 -4.11 -14.27 -19.18
CA GLU A 265 -4.43 -13.42 -18.03
C GLU A 265 -5.55 -12.43 -18.36
N ILE A 266 -6.30 -12.08 -17.32
CA ILE A 266 -7.37 -11.08 -17.37
C ILE A 266 -7.04 -9.98 -16.38
N ILE A 267 -7.00 -8.73 -16.85
CA ILE A 267 -6.83 -7.55 -16.02
C ILE A 267 -8.19 -6.82 -15.93
N CYS A 268 -8.74 -6.69 -14.72
CA CYS A 268 -9.87 -5.80 -14.48
C CYS A 268 -9.37 -4.38 -14.24
N ILE A 269 -9.93 -3.41 -14.94
CA ILE A 269 -9.59 -1.99 -14.81
C ILE A 269 -10.83 -1.26 -14.32
N ALA A 270 -10.79 -0.75 -13.09
CA ALA A 270 -11.86 0.06 -12.52
C ALA A 270 -11.53 1.54 -12.71
N ASP A 271 -12.19 2.20 -13.67
CA ASP A 271 -11.81 3.54 -14.10
C ASP A 271 -12.98 4.37 -14.72
N SER A 272 -12.72 5.38 -15.55
CA SER A 272 -13.70 6.30 -16.15
C SER A 272 -14.51 5.71 -17.30
N GLY A 273 -14.14 4.51 -17.73
CA GLY A 273 -14.76 3.78 -18.84
C GLY A 273 -13.74 3.36 -19.87
N PHE A 274 -14.23 2.93 -21.03
CA PHE A 274 -13.39 2.51 -22.15
C PHE A 274 -13.91 3.07 -23.47
N ASP A 275 -13.06 3.84 -24.17
CA ASP A 275 -13.23 4.34 -25.52
C ASP A 275 -14.69 4.73 -25.84
N ARG A 276 -15.28 4.22 -26.93
CA ARG A 276 -16.69 4.45 -27.29
C ARG A 276 -17.68 3.59 -26.50
N GLY A 277 -17.21 2.78 -25.56
CA GLY A 277 -18.04 1.87 -24.78
C GLY A 277 -18.45 0.62 -25.56
N VAL A 278 -17.62 0.20 -26.52
CA VAL A 278 -17.86 -0.97 -27.39
C VAL A 278 -16.76 -2.01 -27.16
N ALA A 279 -17.13 -3.27 -26.98
CA ALA A 279 -16.20 -4.38 -26.71
C ALA A 279 -15.73 -5.11 -27.97
N GLU A 280 -16.50 -5.05 -29.07
CA GLU A 280 -16.29 -5.86 -30.27
C GLU A 280 -16.58 -5.08 -31.57
N GLY A 281 -16.09 -5.58 -32.70
CA GLY A 281 -16.29 -4.99 -34.03
C GLY A 281 -15.32 -3.87 -34.39
N ASP A 282 -15.45 -3.32 -35.60
CA ASP A 282 -14.48 -2.37 -36.19
C ASP A 282 -14.43 -1.00 -35.50
N THR A 283 -15.35 -0.75 -34.56
CA THR A 283 -15.43 0.51 -33.80
C THR A 283 -14.68 0.46 -32.48
N VAL A 284 -14.23 -0.72 -32.03
CA VAL A 284 -13.38 -0.86 -30.84
C VAL A 284 -12.05 -0.14 -31.07
N HIS A 285 -11.46 0.43 -30.02
CA HIS A 285 -10.13 1.01 -30.14
C HIS A 285 -9.14 -0.05 -30.68
N PRO A 286 -8.41 0.21 -31.79
CA PRO A 286 -7.63 -0.81 -32.50
C PRO A 286 -6.61 -1.54 -31.62
N SER A 287 -6.10 -0.87 -30.60
CA SER A 287 -5.19 -1.47 -29.63
C SER A 287 -5.77 -2.64 -28.81
N PHE A 288 -7.07 -2.93 -28.88
CA PHE A 288 -7.76 -3.90 -28.01
C PHE A 288 -8.64 -4.90 -28.76
N THR A 289 -8.60 -4.92 -30.09
CA THR A 289 -9.45 -5.80 -30.92
C THR A 289 -9.38 -7.25 -30.46
N GLY A 290 -10.54 -7.84 -30.15
CA GLY A 290 -10.68 -9.24 -29.71
C GLY A 290 -10.24 -9.54 -28.27
N ARG A 291 -9.92 -8.51 -27.45
CA ARG A 291 -9.38 -8.70 -26.08
C ARG A 291 -10.17 -7.99 -24.99
N VAL A 292 -11.26 -7.32 -25.33
CA VAL A 292 -12.20 -6.73 -24.37
C VAL A 292 -13.27 -7.77 -24.04
N LEU A 293 -13.13 -8.44 -22.90
CA LEU A 293 -14.05 -9.51 -22.51
C LEU A 293 -15.39 -8.96 -22.03
N LYS A 294 -15.36 -7.80 -21.34
CA LYS A 294 -16.57 -7.18 -20.79
C LYS A 294 -16.36 -5.71 -20.53
N LEU A 295 -17.43 -4.94 -20.76
CA LEU A 295 -17.59 -3.57 -20.29
C LEU A 295 -18.77 -3.54 -19.31
N ASP A 296 -18.50 -3.09 -18.08
CA ASP A 296 -19.47 -2.99 -16.99
C ASP A 296 -19.47 -1.54 -16.48
N SER A 297 -20.63 -0.99 -16.11
CA SER A 297 -20.68 0.36 -15.53
C SER A 297 -21.46 0.34 -14.22
N ARG A 298 -20.82 0.90 -13.20
CA ARG A 298 -21.34 1.11 -11.85
C ARG A 298 -21.85 2.53 -11.63
N VAL A 299 -21.75 3.37 -12.65
CA VAL A 299 -22.28 4.73 -12.63
C VAL A 299 -23.78 4.70 -12.89
N PRO A 300 -24.62 5.33 -12.03
CA PRO A 300 -26.07 5.31 -12.21
C PRO A 300 -26.47 6.10 -13.46
N ASN A 301 -27.27 5.47 -14.33
CA ASN A 301 -27.70 6.04 -15.60
C ASN A 301 -28.46 7.38 -15.43
N THR A 302 -27.98 8.44 -16.08
CA THR A 302 -28.65 9.76 -16.09
C THR A 302 -29.81 9.84 -17.08
N ARG A 303 -29.95 8.90 -18.04
CA ARG A 303 -31.08 8.86 -19.00
C ARG A 303 -31.48 7.43 -19.39
N ARG A 304 -32.77 7.11 -19.24
CA ARG A 304 -33.54 6.01 -19.89
C ARG A 304 -32.76 4.70 -20.17
N GLY A 305 -32.22 4.05 -19.14
CA GLY A 305 -31.88 2.62 -19.19
C GLY A 305 -30.73 2.16 -20.09
N VAL A 306 -29.97 3.06 -20.74
CA VAL A 306 -28.78 2.68 -21.53
C VAL A 306 -27.54 2.83 -20.66
N VAL A 307 -26.97 1.71 -20.21
CA VAL A 307 -25.69 1.65 -19.50
C VAL A 307 -24.57 1.98 -20.48
N LYS A 308 -23.93 3.15 -20.35
CA LYS A 308 -22.83 3.57 -21.24
C LYS A 308 -21.48 3.50 -20.53
N CYS A 309 -20.67 2.52 -20.95
CA CYS A 309 -19.29 2.34 -20.50
C CYS A 309 -18.27 3.19 -21.29
N ASN A 310 -18.74 4.13 -22.13
CA ASN A 310 -17.84 5.00 -22.90
C ASN A 310 -17.02 5.90 -21.98
N ASP A 311 -15.79 6.17 -22.40
CA ASP A 311 -14.82 6.98 -21.68
C ASP A 311 -14.80 8.40 -22.24
N LEU A 312 -15.57 9.29 -21.62
CA LEU A 312 -15.62 10.70 -22.02
C LEU A 312 -14.42 11.50 -21.53
N SER A 313 -13.68 10.99 -20.54
CA SER A 313 -12.46 11.64 -20.03
C SER A 313 -11.21 11.17 -20.79
N GLY A 314 -11.14 9.88 -21.13
CA GLY A 314 -9.97 9.27 -21.76
C GLY A 314 -9.01 8.60 -20.77
N HIS A 315 -9.15 8.82 -19.46
CA HIS A 315 -8.28 8.26 -18.43
C HIS A 315 -8.28 6.73 -18.45
N GLY A 316 -9.43 6.08 -18.31
CA GLY A 316 -9.55 4.61 -18.28
C GLY A 316 -9.04 3.93 -19.55
N THR A 317 -9.25 4.55 -20.72
CA THR A 317 -8.71 4.05 -21.99
C THR A 317 -7.19 4.10 -22.04
N HIS A 318 -6.60 5.18 -21.52
CA HIS A 318 -5.16 5.36 -21.42
C HIS A 318 -4.52 4.34 -20.47
N ILE A 319 -5.14 4.11 -19.30
CA ILE A 319 -4.76 3.07 -18.35
C ILE A 319 -4.81 1.67 -18.98
N ALA A 320 -5.86 1.35 -19.71
CA ALA A 320 -5.96 0.09 -20.44
C ALA A 320 -4.84 -0.07 -21.47
N GLY A 321 -4.47 1.02 -22.16
CA GLY A 321 -3.40 0.99 -23.16
C GLY A 321 -2.04 0.68 -22.56
N ILE A 322 -1.74 1.24 -21.37
CA ILE A 322 -0.47 1.00 -20.67
C ILE A 322 -0.40 -0.45 -20.18
N ALA A 323 -1.49 -0.96 -19.60
CA ALA A 323 -1.51 -2.29 -19.03
C ALA A 323 -1.38 -3.38 -20.11
N LEU A 324 -2.14 -3.26 -21.21
CA LEU A 324 -2.31 -4.36 -22.17
C LEU A 324 -2.57 -3.94 -23.62
N GLY A 325 -2.43 -2.67 -23.99
CA GLY A 325 -2.63 -2.22 -25.37
C GLY A 325 -1.72 -2.98 -26.35
N ARG A 326 -2.19 -3.27 -27.56
CA ARG A 326 -1.37 -3.81 -28.64
C ARG A 326 -1.80 -3.18 -29.96
N TYR A 327 -1.00 -2.25 -30.44
CA TYR A 327 -1.22 -1.59 -31.71
C TYR A 327 -0.14 -1.98 -32.70
N GLU A 328 -0.52 -2.39 -33.90
CA GLU A 328 0.40 -2.61 -35.01
C GLU A 328 0.12 -1.57 -36.08
N LYS A 329 1.17 -0.83 -36.47
CA LYS A 329 1.05 0.22 -37.48
C LYS A 329 0.83 -0.41 -38.84
N MET A 330 -0.28 -0.09 -39.50
CA MET A 330 -0.52 -0.49 -40.88
C MET A 330 0.30 0.39 -41.83
N ALA A 331 0.81 -0.19 -42.92
CA ALA A 331 1.66 0.49 -43.90
C ALA A 331 0.98 1.72 -44.56
N SER A 332 -0.34 1.77 -44.59
CA SER A 332 -1.15 2.87 -45.16
C SER A 332 -1.39 4.07 -44.23
N GLN A 333 -0.95 4.00 -42.97
CA GLN A 333 -1.18 5.03 -41.96
C GLN A 333 0.08 5.89 -41.71
N GLU A 334 0.47 6.66 -42.72
CA GLU A 334 1.64 7.57 -42.66
C GLU A 334 1.51 8.67 -41.57
N ARG A 335 0.28 9.02 -41.18
CA ARG A 335 -0.01 10.08 -40.18
C ARG A 335 0.36 9.70 -38.74
N ILE A 336 0.46 8.41 -38.46
CA ILE A 336 0.84 7.92 -37.13
C ILE A 336 2.37 7.89 -37.06
N LYS A 337 2.97 8.92 -36.45
CA LYS A 337 4.43 9.03 -36.26
C LYS A 337 4.93 8.11 -35.14
N LEU A 338 4.55 6.83 -35.18
CA LEU A 338 5.22 5.77 -34.44
C LEU A 338 6.54 5.44 -35.11
N THR A 339 7.49 5.06 -34.26
CA THR A 339 8.89 4.99 -34.64
C THR A 339 9.43 3.58 -34.68
N GLY A 340 8.49 2.65 -34.54
CA GLY A 340 8.60 1.23 -34.73
C GLY A 340 7.28 0.67 -35.26
N PRO A 341 7.24 -0.64 -35.51
CA PRO A 341 6.08 -1.29 -36.12
C PRO A 341 4.87 -1.39 -35.19
N SER A 342 5.05 -1.18 -33.88
CA SER A 342 4.00 -1.38 -32.88
C SER A 342 4.12 -0.48 -31.66
N LEU A 343 2.99 -0.20 -31.02
CA LEU A 343 2.90 0.41 -29.68
C LEU A 343 2.16 -0.54 -28.76
N ASN A 344 2.85 -1.04 -27.75
CA ASN A 344 2.32 -2.05 -26.83
C ASN A 344 2.36 -1.55 -25.40
N GLY A 345 1.35 -1.93 -24.62
CA GLY A 345 1.42 -1.94 -23.17
C GLY A 345 2.30 -3.08 -22.66
N ILE A 346 2.39 -3.21 -21.34
CA ILE A 346 3.29 -4.17 -20.69
C ILE A 346 2.88 -5.63 -20.95
N ALA A 347 1.57 -5.94 -20.94
CA ALA A 347 1.02 -7.28 -21.17
C ALA A 347 0.13 -7.32 -22.43
N PRO A 348 0.70 -7.24 -23.65
CA PRO A 348 -0.07 -7.09 -24.90
C PRO A 348 -0.89 -8.33 -25.29
N GLY A 349 -0.67 -9.48 -24.65
CA GLY A 349 -1.44 -10.73 -24.80
C GLY A 349 -2.53 -10.92 -23.75
N ALA A 350 -2.59 -10.06 -22.72
CA ALA A 350 -3.67 -10.12 -21.73
C ALA A 350 -5.00 -9.66 -22.32
N SER A 351 -6.09 -10.13 -21.72
CA SER A 351 -7.45 -9.66 -21.98
C SER A 351 -7.92 -8.74 -20.86
N MET A 352 -8.96 -7.95 -21.11
CA MET A 352 -9.43 -6.95 -20.14
C MET A 352 -10.91 -7.03 -19.83
N ILE A 353 -11.25 -6.63 -18.61
CA ILE A 353 -12.60 -6.22 -18.23
C ILE A 353 -12.52 -4.77 -17.76
N MET A 354 -13.39 -3.91 -18.28
CA MET A 354 -13.51 -2.53 -17.82
C MET A 354 -14.71 -2.39 -16.89
N GLN A 355 -14.48 -1.81 -15.72
CA GLN A 355 -15.49 -1.37 -14.79
C GLN A 355 -15.51 0.16 -14.74
N LYS A 356 -16.51 0.78 -15.36
CA LYS A 356 -16.71 2.22 -15.26
C LYS A 356 -17.26 2.58 -13.88
N VAL A 357 -16.45 3.25 -13.06
CA VAL A 357 -16.76 3.71 -11.70
C VAL A 357 -16.71 5.23 -11.55
N MET A 358 -16.15 5.92 -12.55
CA MET A 358 -16.07 7.38 -12.59
C MET A 358 -16.89 7.96 -13.75
N GLU A 359 -17.36 9.19 -13.55
CA GLU A 359 -18.00 10.02 -14.57
C GLU A 359 -17.34 11.40 -14.59
N LEU A 360 -17.28 12.00 -15.79
CA LEU A 360 -16.83 13.38 -15.95
C LEU A 360 -17.96 14.31 -15.49
N ASP A 361 -17.71 15.13 -14.48
CA ASP A 361 -18.62 16.19 -14.07
C ASP A 361 -18.58 17.33 -15.10
N PRO A 362 -19.68 17.60 -15.83
CA PRO A 362 -19.70 18.65 -16.84
C PRO A 362 -19.56 20.06 -16.25
N ALA A 363 -19.86 20.26 -14.95
CA ALA A 363 -19.78 21.58 -14.33
C ALA A 363 -18.34 21.95 -13.94
N THR A 364 -17.57 20.98 -13.45
CA THR A 364 -16.20 21.19 -12.95
C THR A 364 -15.13 20.69 -13.92
N ASN A 365 -15.53 19.97 -14.96
CA ASN A 365 -14.67 19.22 -15.88
C ASN A 365 -13.74 18.22 -15.15
N ARG A 366 -14.11 17.78 -13.93
CA ARG A 366 -13.35 16.82 -13.13
C ARG A 366 -13.97 15.44 -13.21
N LEU A 367 -13.13 14.41 -13.20
CA LEU A 367 -13.59 13.04 -13.01
C LEU A 367 -13.93 12.84 -11.54
N ILE A 368 -15.12 12.30 -11.31
CA ILE A 368 -15.62 11.99 -9.97
C ILE A 368 -16.13 10.56 -9.93
N VAL A 369 -15.76 9.82 -8.89
CA VAL A 369 -16.37 8.51 -8.63
C VAL A 369 -17.85 8.72 -8.29
N ARG A 370 -18.72 8.22 -9.17
CA ARG A 370 -20.17 8.21 -8.99
C ARG A 370 -20.63 6.77 -8.95
N LEU A 371 -20.65 6.17 -7.77
CA LEU A 371 -21.20 4.83 -7.60
C LEU A 371 -22.72 4.93 -7.53
N GLY A 372 -23.42 3.98 -8.13
CA GLY A 372 -24.88 3.90 -8.03
C GLY A 372 -25.32 3.80 -6.57
N ARG A 373 -26.56 4.22 -6.26
CA ARG A 373 -27.22 4.05 -4.94
C ARG A 373 -27.24 2.59 -4.42
N ARG A 374 -26.71 1.61 -5.16
CA ARG A 374 -26.54 0.22 -4.72
C ARG A 374 -25.07 -0.23 -4.66
N ASP A 375 -24.10 0.59 -5.08
CA ASP A 375 -22.72 0.16 -5.37
C ASP A 375 -21.64 0.97 -4.62
N TYR A 376 -22.02 1.73 -3.58
CA TYR A 376 -21.16 2.68 -2.83
C TYR A 376 -19.93 2.10 -2.13
N ALA A 377 -19.66 0.80 -2.25
CA ALA A 377 -18.63 0.11 -1.50
C ALA A 377 -17.58 -0.46 -2.45
N GLN A 378 -16.28 -0.25 -2.16
CA GLN A 378 -15.18 -0.87 -2.92
C GLN A 378 -15.35 -2.41 -2.99
N GLU A 379 -15.94 -3.00 -1.95
CA GLU A 379 -16.34 -4.40 -1.95
C GLU A 379 -17.32 -4.76 -3.08
N ARG A 380 -18.28 -3.90 -3.42
CA ARG A 380 -19.28 -4.20 -4.46
C ARG A 380 -18.72 -4.07 -5.86
N LEU A 381 -17.64 -3.30 -6.01
CA LEU A 381 -16.83 -3.28 -7.24
C LEU A 381 -16.20 -4.66 -7.49
N LEU A 382 -15.70 -5.30 -6.43
CA LEU A 382 -14.89 -6.52 -6.53
C LEU A 382 -15.69 -7.82 -6.35
N LEU A 383 -16.78 -7.80 -5.56
CA LEU A 383 -17.54 -8.98 -5.11
C LEU A 383 -18.79 -9.29 -5.94
N ASP A 384 -18.93 -8.69 -7.13
CA ASP A 384 -20.03 -9.06 -8.01
C ASP A 384 -19.79 -10.50 -8.54
N PRO A 385 -20.83 -11.38 -8.57
CA PRO A 385 -20.72 -12.75 -9.07
C PRO A 385 -20.05 -12.88 -10.45
N TYR A 386 -20.06 -11.83 -11.28
CA TYR A 386 -19.31 -11.81 -12.54
C TYR A 386 -17.78 -11.87 -12.39
N TYR A 387 -17.22 -11.40 -11.27
CA TYR A 387 -15.78 -11.44 -10.99
C TYR A 387 -15.38 -12.70 -10.19
N GLY A 388 -16.35 -13.55 -9.87
CA GLY A 388 -16.14 -14.88 -9.30
C GLY A 388 -16.09 -14.97 -7.77
N TYR A 389 -16.47 -13.90 -7.08
CA TYR A 389 -16.62 -13.85 -5.62
C TYR A 389 -18.12 -13.75 -5.28
N PRO A 390 -18.73 -14.69 -4.53
CA PRO A 390 -20.16 -14.63 -4.27
C PRO A 390 -20.46 -13.54 -3.26
N ALA A 391 -21.50 -12.77 -3.53
CA ALA A 391 -22.09 -11.81 -2.59
C ALA A 391 -22.86 -12.49 -1.44
N GLN A 392 -22.63 -13.77 -1.13
CA GLN A 392 -23.34 -14.45 -0.05
C GLN A 392 -22.71 -14.07 1.28
N TYR A 393 -23.44 -13.32 2.08
CA TYR A 393 -23.01 -12.88 3.40
C TYR A 393 -23.48 -13.87 4.47
N THR A 394 -22.56 -14.44 5.25
CA THR A 394 -22.94 -15.27 6.42
C THR A 394 -22.82 -14.47 7.72
N HIS A 395 -23.94 -14.27 8.42
CA HIS A 395 -24.08 -13.48 9.65
C HIS A 395 -23.58 -14.17 10.93
N ALA A 396 -22.55 -15.01 10.89
CA ALA A 396 -22.22 -15.85 12.05
C ALA A 396 -21.94 -15.06 13.35
N ASP A 397 -21.51 -13.80 13.27
CA ASP A 397 -21.19 -12.96 14.43
C ASP A 397 -21.46 -11.45 14.23
N GLY A 398 -22.41 -11.09 13.34
CA GLY A 398 -22.82 -9.68 13.12
C GLY A 398 -21.99 -8.88 12.09
N TRP A 399 -21.20 -9.56 11.25
CA TRP A 399 -20.39 -8.93 10.20
C TRP A 399 -20.59 -9.66 8.87
N LEU A 400 -20.58 -8.90 7.76
CA LEU A 400 -20.70 -9.41 6.40
C LEU A 400 -19.39 -10.15 6.04
N ILE A 401 -19.40 -11.49 6.10
CA ILE A 401 -18.30 -12.31 5.58
C ILE A 401 -18.67 -12.70 4.14
N PRO A 402 -17.92 -12.28 3.11
CA PRO A 402 -18.07 -12.82 1.76
C PRO A 402 -17.88 -14.34 1.84
N ALA A 403 -18.90 -15.11 1.47
CA ALA A 403 -18.76 -16.55 1.39
C ALA A 403 -17.62 -16.88 0.44
N ARG A 404 -16.79 -17.87 0.79
CA ARG A 404 -15.87 -18.42 -0.21
C ARG A 404 -16.71 -19.07 -1.32
N PRO A 405 -16.41 -18.83 -2.61
CA PRO A 405 -17.23 -19.34 -3.71
C PRO A 405 -17.32 -20.87 -3.67
N ARG A 406 -18.55 -21.40 -3.74
CA ARG A 406 -18.80 -22.84 -3.87
C ARG A 406 -18.49 -23.39 -5.27
N SER A 407 -18.36 -22.54 -6.29
CA SER A 407 -18.12 -22.98 -7.68
C SER A 407 -16.67 -22.74 -8.13
N VAL A 408 -16.04 -23.80 -8.62
CA VAL A 408 -14.66 -23.85 -9.14
C VAL A 408 -14.59 -23.40 -10.62
N ASN A 409 -15.73 -23.11 -11.26
CA ASN A 409 -15.85 -23.01 -12.73
C ASN A 409 -16.05 -21.60 -13.33
N ALA A 410 -16.05 -20.53 -12.53
CA ALA A 410 -16.00 -19.16 -13.08
C ALA A 410 -14.53 -18.72 -13.21
N GLN A 411 -14.09 -18.30 -14.40
CA GLN A 411 -12.79 -17.62 -14.56
C GLN A 411 -12.77 -16.38 -13.67
N ARG A 412 -12.15 -16.49 -12.49
CA ARG A 412 -12.02 -15.37 -11.56
C ARG A 412 -10.99 -14.39 -12.11
N VAL A 413 -11.34 -13.12 -12.09
CA VAL A 413 -10.36 -12.07 -12.37
C VAL A 413 -9.48 -11.91 -11.13
N LYS A 414 -8.17 -12.04 -11.31
CA LYS A 414 -7.21 -12.06 -10.20
C LYS A 414 -6.35 -10.80 -10.14
N ILE A 415 -6.39 -9.96 -11.17
CA ILE A 415 -5.57 -8.76 -11.29
C ILE A 415 -6.51 -7.57 -11.46
N HIS A 416 -6.49 -6.65 -10.50
CA HIS A 416 -7.34 -5.45 -10.50
C HIS A 416 -6.48 -4.19 -10.44
N ASN A 417 -6.72 -3.27 -11.37
CA ASN A 417 -6.10 -1.95 -11.40
C ASN A 417 -7.07 -0.88 -10.92
N HIS A 418 -6.66 -0.11 -9.90
CA HIS A 418 -7.38 1.02 -9.34
C HIS A 418 -6.50 2.27 -9.43
N SER A 419 -6.70 3.04 -10.50
CA SER A 419 -5.91 4.25 -10.81
C SER A 419 -6.59 5.54 -10.34
N PHE A 420 -7.25 5.48 -9.19
CA PHE A 420 -7.99 6.57 -8.57
C PHE A 420 -7.92 6.47 -7.04
N GLY A 421 -8.19 7.55 -6.32
CA GLY A 421 -8.25 7.56 -4.86
C GLY A 421 -9.14 8.69 -4.35
N ARG A 422 -9.62 8.56 -3.12
CA ARG A 422 -10.44 9.60 -2.46
C ARG A 422 -9.57 10.54 -1.66
N ASP A 423 -9.60 11.82 -2.02
CA ASP A 423 -9.06 12.88 -1.19
C ASP A 423 -10.23 13.62 -0.50
N PRO A 424 -10.32 13.62 0.84
CA PRO A 424 -11.35 14.36 1.56
C PRO A 424 -11.22 15.89 1.46
N GLY A 425 -10.21 16.41 0.76
CA GLY A 425 -9.97 17.84 0.60
C GLY A 425 -9.10 18.37 1.75
N ILE A 426 -7.92 18.88 1.40
CA ILE A 426 -6.88 19.30 2.35
C ILE A 426 -7.23 20.65 3.04
N GLY A 427 -8.28 21.35 2.58
CA GLY A 427 -8.71 22.66 3.06
C GLY A 427 -9.10 22.73 4.56
N ASP A 428 -9.49 21.60 5.16
CA ASP A 428 -9.95 21.54 6.55
C ASP A 428 -8.87 21.09 7.54
N GLY A 429 -7.61 20.93 7.09
CA GLY A 429 -6.50 20.43 7.92
C GLY A 429 -6.64 18.96 8.34
N TYR A 430 -7.57 18.22 7.73
CA TYR A 430 -7.86 16.82 8.02
C TYR A 430 -7.39 15.93 6.87
N ARG A 431 -6.57 14.92 7.17
CA ARG A 431 -6.21 13.85 6.23
C ARG A 431 -6.72 12.51 6.74
N VAL A 432 -7.29 11.72 5.84
CA VAL A 432 -7.81 10.38 6.11
C VAL A 432 -6.73 9.35 5.74
N GLY A 433 -6.12 8.72 6.73
CA GLY A 433 -5.26 7.55 6.52
C GLY A 433 -6.06 6.28 6.23
N TYR A 434 -5.89 5.24 7.04
CA TYR A 434 -6.62 3.97 6.88
C TYR A 434 -8.12 4.10 7.23
N ASN A 435 -8.99 4.11 6.23
CA ASN A 435 -10.45 4.25 6.40
C ASN A 435 -11.22 2.99 5.96
N SER A 436 -12.56 3.08 5.87
CA SER A 436 -13.41 1.97 5.44
C SER A 436 -13.07 1.45 4.04
N ASP A 437 -12.57 2.29 3.12
CA ASP A 437 -12.14 1.83 1.80
C ASP A 437 -10.89 0.93 1.92
N ALA A 438 -9.91 1.34 2.72
CA ALA A 438 -8.72 0.53 2.99
C ALA A 438 -9.07 -0.79 3.70
N PHE A 439 -9.99 -0.72 4.67
CA PHE A 439 -10.53 -1.89 5.36
C PHE A 439 -11.19 -2.88 4.39
N ASP A 440 -12.04 -2.38 3.49
CA ASP A 440 -12.74 -3.21 2.53
C ASP A 440 -11.74 -3.94 1.61
N LEU A 441 -10.73 -3.22 1.08
CA LEU A 441 -9.70 -3.83 0.23
C LEU A 441 -8.88 -4.90 0.97
N ASP A 442 -8.44 -4.62 2.20
CA ASP A 442 -7.72 -5.61 3.00
C ASP A 442 -8.59 -6.83 3.30
N HIS A 443 -9.87 -6.63 3.60
CA HIS A 443 -10.81 -7.70 3.92
C HIS A 443 -11.03 -8.61 2.70
N ILE A 444 -11.26 -8.03 1.53
CA ILE A 444 -11.53 -8.78 0.31
C ILE A 444 -10.32 -9.64 -0.04
N ILE A 445 -9.11 -9.07 -0.06
CA ILE A 445 -7.88 -9.81 -0.36
C ILE A 445 -7.60 -10.87 0.71
N PHE A 446 -7.92 -10.60 1.97
CA PHE A 446 -7.83 -11.61 3.03
C PHE A 446 -8.78 -12.81 2.79
N THR A 447 -9.99 -12.56 2.30
CA THR A 447 -10.97 -13.62 1.98
C THR A 447 -10.71 -14.31 0.63
N ALA A 448 -10.04 -13.61 -0.28
CA ALA A 448 -9.63 -14.04 -1.61
C ALA A 448 -8.11 -13.86 -1.80
N PRO A 449 -7.27 -14.73 -1.21
CA PRO A 449 -5.82 -14.58 -1.24
C PRO A 449 -5.21 -14.51 -2.64
N GLU A 450 -5.90 -15.02 -3.67
CA GLU A 450 -5.48 -14.97 -5.07
C GLU A 450 -5.74 -13.62 -5.76
N LEU A 451 -6.48 -12.70 -5.14
CA LEU A 451 -6.81 -11.39 -5.68
C LEU A 451 -5.66 -10.41 -5.47
N CYS A 452 -4.93 -10.09 -6.54
CA CYS A 452 -3.93 -9.03 -6.54
C CYS A 452 -4.53 -7.71 -7.00
N LEU A 453 -4.59 -6.72 -6.09
CA LEU A 453 -5.07 -5.38 -6.38
C LEU A 453 -3.90 -4.38 -6.39
N ILE A 454 -3.82 -3.60 -7.46
CA ILE A 454 -2.83 -2.57 -7.70
C ILE A 454 -3.51 -1.21 -7.56
N GLN A 455 -3.01 -0.39 -6.64
CA GLN A 455 -3.61 0.88 -6.24
C GLN A 455 -2.64 2.04 -6.48
N ALA A 456 -3.05 3.07 -7.21
CA ALA A 456 -2.24 4.29 -7.38
C ALA A 456 -2.03 5.01 -6.03
N ALA A 457 -0.82 5.50 -5.78
CA ALA A 457 -0.44 6.14 -4.51
C ALA A 457 -1.08 7.51 -4.26
N GLY A 458 -1.42 8.25 -5.33
CA GLY A 458 -1.89 9.63 -5.23
C GLY A 458 -0.94 10.64 -5.85
N ASN A 459 -1.48 11.80 -6.21
CA ASN A 459 -0.73 12.91 -6.81
C ASN A 459 -0.58 14.12 -5.88
N ASN A 460 -0.67 13.88 -4.56
CA ASN A 460 -0.69 14.92 -3.53
C ASN A 460 0.72 15.38 -3.11
N GLY A 461 1.74 14.99 -3.85
CA GLY A 461 3.13 15.30 -3.55
C GLY A 461 3.47 16.80 -3.56
N ARG A 462 2.72 17.62 -4.31
CA ARG A 462 2.95 19.06 -4.53
C ARG A 462 1.97 19.97 -3.77
N ASP A 463 0.97 19.43 -3.07
CA ASP A 463 -0.14 20.26 -2.59
C ASP A 463 0.34 21.38 -1.60
N PRO A 464 0.10 22.67 -1.91
CA PRO A 464 0.54 23.80 -1.09
C PRO A 464 -0.13 23.89 0.29
N ALA A 465 -1.34 23.36 0.47
CA ALA A 465 -2.00 23.31 1.78
C ALA A 465 -1.27 22.34 2.73
N ILE A 466 -0.54 21.36 2.19
CA ILE A 466 0.38 20.51 2.96
C ILE A 466 1.54 21.33 3.55
N LYS A 467 2.03 22.35 2.82
CA LYS A 467 3.16 23.20 3.20
C LYS A 467 2.96 23.95 4.53
N LYS A 468 1.70 24.21 4.90
CA LYS A 468 1.36 24.95 6.12
C LYS A 468 1.40 24.07 7.38
N TYR A 469 1.25 22.75 7.24
CA TYR A 469 1.03 21.85 8.38
C TYR A 469 2.07 20.72 8.51
N PHE A 470 2.82 20.40 7.44
CA PHE A 470 3.79 19.30 7.44
C PHE A 470 5.07 19.70 6.70
N HIS A 471 6.23 19.19 7.13
CA HIS A 471 7.46 19.27 6.35
C HIS A 471 7.25 18.57 4.99
N TRP A 472 7.82 19.12 3.92
CA TRP A 472 7.69 18.80 2.48
C TRP A 472 7.67 17.32 2.02
N THR A 473 7.79 16.34 2.92
CA THR A 473 8.40 15.05 2.60
C THR A 473 7.67 13.82 3.11
N SER A 474 6.51 13.90 3.79
CA SER A 474 5.86 12.68 4.27
C SER A 474 4.36 12.73 4.54
N GLY A 475 3.69 11.57 4.50
CA GLY A 475 2.32 11.38 4.99
C GLY A 475 1.20 11.68 4.00
N GLN A 476 1.42 11.42 2.71
CA GLN A 476 0.49 11.73 1.61
C GLN A 476 -0.30 10.52 1.11
N ILE A 477 0.02 9.32 1.60
CA ILE A 477 -0.73 8.10 1.30
C ILE A 477 -1.99 8.04 2.16
N ASN A 478 -3.15 8.02 1.52
CA ASN A 478 -4.47 8.11 2.15
C ASN A 478 -5.39 6.95 1.72
N SER A 479 -6.49 6.76 2.45
CA SER A 479 -7.62 5.88 2.11
C SER A 479 -7.18 4.53 1.51
N ALA A 480 -7.73 4.12 0.37
CA ALA A 480 -7.44 2.85 -0.31
C ALA A 480 -5.94 2.59 -0.54
N ALA A 481 -5.14 3.63 -0.82
CA ALA A 481 -3.70 3.49 -1.02
C ALA A 481 -2.93 3.12 0.26
N SER A 482 -3.54 3.30 1.43
CA SER A 482 -3.00 2.88 2.73
C SER A 482 -3.33 1.43 3.10
N ALA A 483 -4.14 0.72 2.31
CA ALA A 483 -4.42 -0.70 2.53
C ALA A 483 -3.13 -1.52 2.53
N LYS A 484 -3.04 -2.51 3.42
CA LYS A 484 -1.81 -3.30 3.62
C LYS A 484 -1.65 -4.36 2.55
N ASN A 485 -2.75 -4.97 2.14
CA ASN A 485 -2.79 -6.14 1.27
C ASN A 485 -2.75 -5.79 -0.23
N VAL A 486 -2.90 -4.51 -0.59
CA VAL A 486 -2.75 -4.02 -1.97
C VAL A 486 -1.28 -3.76 -2.30
N ILE A 487 -0.96 -3.70 -3.61
CA ILE A 487 0.29 -3.14 -4.13
C ILE A 487 0.05 -1.66 -4.45
N THR A 488 0.55 -0.77 -3.58
CA THR A 488 0.45 0.69 -3.79
C THR A 488 1.61 1.17 -4.64
N VAL A 489 1.33 1.94 -5.69
CA VAL A 489 2.33 2.30 -6.71
C VAL A 489 2.51 3.81 -6.80
N GLY A 490 3.74 4.27 -6.56
CA GLY A 490 4.17 5.65 -6.82
C GLY A 490 4.75 5.82 -8.22
N ALA A 491 5.03 7.07 -8.61
CA ALA A 491 5.57 7.40 -9.93
C ALA A 491 7.05 7.74 -9.85
N CYS A 492 7.85 7.25 -10.80
CA CYS A 492 9.21 7.71 -11.09
C CYS A 492 9.31 8.19 -12.54
N PHE A 493 10.43 8.82 -12.91
CA PHE A 493 10.69 9.13 -14.32
C PHE A 493 11.01 7.85 -15.11
N ASN A 494 10.83 7.92 -16.43
CA ASN A 494 11.11 6.81 -17.35
C ASN A 494 12.57 6.78 -17.85
N GLY A 495 13.44 7.71 -17.40
CA GLY A 495 14.85 7.83 -17.83
C GLY A 495 15.04 8.41 -19.23
N GLN A 496 13.96 8.71 -19.94
CA GLN A 496 13.93 9.22 -21.32
C GLN A 496 13.20 10.57 -21.41
N THR A 497 12.93 11.21 -20.26
CA THR A 497 12.31 12.53 -20.17
C THR A 497 13.40 13.59 -20.28
N HIS A 498 13.31 14.57 -21.18
CA HIS A 498 14.32 15.64 -21.32
C HIS A 498 13.88 16.92 -20.61
N LEU A 499 14.83 17.61 -19.95
CA LEU A 499 14.63 18.99 -19.47
C LEU A 499 14.51 19.96 -20.66
N PRO A 500 13.82 21.11 -20.51
CA PRO A 500 13.61 22.05 -21.61
C PRO A 500 14.92 22.72 -22.07
N PRO A 501 14.98 23.21 -23.33
CA PRO A 501 16.06 24.08 -23.80
C PRO A 501 16.04 25.41 -23.03
N GLY A 502 17.09 25.72 -22.26
CA GLY A 502 17.20 26.98 -21.52
C GLY A 502 17.67 26.84 -20.06
N THR A 503 17.76 25.62 -19.53
CA THR A 503 18.54 25.40 -18.30
C THR A 503 20.04 25.63 -18.60
N PRO A 504 20.87 26.05 -17.62
CA PRO A 504 22.31 26.28 -17.82
C PRO A 504 23.08 25.10 -18.46
N ASP A 505 22.46 23.93 -18.43
CA ASP A 505 22.97 22.64 -18.83
C ASP A 505 22.42 22.09 -20.17
N GLY A 506 21.47 22.78 -20.82
CA GLY A 506 20.79 22.31 -22.03
C GLY A 506 19.80 21.15 -21.78
N PRO A 507 19.17 20.59 -22.83
CA PRO A 507 18.25 19.46 -22.69
C PRO A 507 18.99 18.20 -22.25
N LYS A 508 19.04 17.95 -20.94
CA LYS A 508 19.58 16.72 -20.35
C LYS A 508 18.43 15.76 -20.02
N PRO A 509 18.61 14.44 -20.24
CA PRO A 509 17.66 13.45 -19.75
C PRO A 509 17.59 13.52 -18.22
N VAL A 510 16.37 13.58 -17.69
CA VAL A 510 16.06 13.38 -16.28
C VAL A 510 16.21 11.90 -16.01
N ALA A 511 17.21 11.58 -15.19
CA ALA A 511 17.54 10.22 -14.85
C ALA A 511 16.33 9.50 -14.20
N ALA A 512 16.14 8.21 -14.50
CA ALA A 512 14.97 7.44 -14.08
C ALA A 512 14.87 7.31 -12.55
N GLU A 513 15.99 7.48 -11.87
CA GLU A 513 16.15 7.52 -10.42
C GLU A 513 15.56 8.78 -9.76
N HIS A 514 15.17 9.80 -10.52
CA HIS A 514 14.46 10.93 -9.95
C HIS A 514 12.99 10.61 -9.69
N MET A 515 12.40 11.36 -8.74
CA MET A 515 11.01 11.22 -8.36
C MET A 515 10.21 12.47 -8.73
N PRO A 516 9.13 12.37 -9.53
CA PRO A 516 8.26 13.51 -9.81
C PRO A 516 7.65 14.07 -8.54
N LEU A 517 7.61 15.40 -8.44
CA LEU A 517 7.14 16.10 -7.24
C LEU A 517 5.71 15.72 -6.86
N PHE A 518 4.84 15.44 -7.85
CA PHE A 518 3.44 15.09 -7.62
C PHE A 518 3.26 13.73 -6.94
N SER A 519 4.19 12.78 -7.07
CA SER A 519 3.97 11.43 -6.52
C SER A 519 3.77 11.52 -5.01
N SER A 520 2.65 10.99 -4.51
CA SER A 520 2.39 10.88 -3.07
C SER A 520 3.46 10.04 -2.40
N ARG A 521 3.90 10.49 -1.23
CA ARG A 521 4.94 9.88 -0.41
C ARG A 521 4.36 9.35 0.89
N GLY A 522 4.89 8.22 1.34
CA GLY A 522 4.65 7.68 2.65
C GLY A 522 5.26 8.52 3.78
N PRO A 523 5.31 7.96 4.99
CA PRO A 523 4.68 6.70 5.33
C PRO A 523 3.16 6.84 5.24
N THR A 524 2.43 5.75 5.36
CA THR A 524 0.99 5.89 5.64
C THR A 524 0.83 6.79 6.86
N ILE A 525 -0.02 7.80 6.74
CA ILE A 525 -0.60 8.38 7.94
C ILE A 525 -1.52 7.32 8.54
N CYS A 526 -1.53 7.26 9.86
CA CYS A 526 -2.65 6.64 10.54
C CYS A 526 -3.95 7.38 10.10
N ALA A 527 -5.15 6.79 10.24
CA ALA A 527 -6.45 7.39 9.89
C ALA A 527 -6.66 8.80 10.47
N GLN A 528 -5.75 9.21 11.35
CA GLN A 528 -5.74 10.36 12.24
C GLN A 528 -4.76 11.47 11.82
N GLY A 529 -4.29 11.50 10.57
CA GLY A 529 -3.60 12.67 9.99
C GLY A 529 -2.28 13.09 10.66
N GLN A 530 -1.69 12.24 11.51
CA GLN A 530 -0.44 12.52 12.22
C GLN A 530 0.74 11.76 11.61
N THR A 531 1.91 12.41 11.56
CA THR A 531 3.18 11.79 11.20
C THR A 531 3.88 11.19 12.42
N GLY A 532 3.34 10.16 13.09
CA GLY A 532 4.08 9.38 14.11
C GLY A 532 3.48 7.99 14.43
N HIS A 533 4.36 6.97 14.61
CA HIS A 533 4.20 5.56 15.07
C HIS A 533 2.98 4.72 14.60
N GLY A 534 3.23 3.48 14.10
CA GLY A 534 2.23 2.65 13.38
C GLY A 534 2.26 2.79 11.85
N LYS A 535 3.31 3.46 11.36
CA LYS A 535 3.57 3.83 9.97
C LYS A 535 4.01 2.65 9.12
N THR A 536 3.30 2.38 8.04
CA THR A 536 3.74 1.43 7.00
C THR A 536 4.47 2.16 5.87
N ILE A 537 5.43 1.47 5.27
CA ILE A 537 6.17 1.93 4.09
C ILE A 537 5.18 1.88 2.93
N LYS A 538 4.89 3.04 2.36
CA LYS A 538 4.11 3.21 1.13
C LYS A 538 4.73 4.36 0.31
N PRO A 539 4.68 4.34 -1.03
CA PRO A 539 4.20 3.23 -1.87
C PRO A 539 5.02 1.95 -1.64
N ASP A 540 4.50 0.80 -2.07
CA ASP A 540 5.27 -0.45 -1.98
C ASP A 540 6.41 -0.44 -3.01
N VAL A 541 6.12 0.03 -4.22
CA VAL A 541 7.08 0.20 -5.32
C VAL A 541 6.75 1.45 -6.12
N VAL A 542 7.70 1.89 -6.96
CA VAL A 542 7.46 2.92 -7.97
C VAL A 542 7.59 2.36 -9.38
N ALA A 543 6.96 3.02 -10.34
CA ALA A 543 7.08 2.70 -11.76
C ALA A 543 7.01 3.97 -12.62
N PRO A 544 7.48 3.94 -13.87
CA PRO A 544 7.40 5.08 -14.78
C PRO A 544 5.98 5.67 -14.86
N GLY A 545 5.86 6.96 -14.59
CA GLY A 545 4.57 7.68 -14.53
C GLY A 545 4.59 9.11 -15.09
N VAL A 546 5.65 9.48 -15.81
CA VAL A 546 5.81 10.80 -16.45
C VAL A 546 5.99 10.61 -17.96
N ALA A 547 5.32 11.44 -18.75
CA ALA A 547 5.26 11.47 -20.20
C ALA A 547 4.91 10.10 -20.80
N ILE A 548 3.80 9.51 -20.34
CA ILE A 548 3.43 8.15 -20.71
C ILE A 548 2.51 8.14 -21.93
N TYR A 549 3.01 7.66 -23.07
CA TYR A 549 2.27 7.60 -24.33
C TYR A 549 1.41 6.32 -24.42
N SER A 550 0.09 6.47 -24.49
CA SER A 550 -0.85 5.34 -24.48
C SER A 550 -2.16 5.69 -25.21
N ALA A 551 -3.07 4.73 -25.29
CA ALA A 551 -4.33 4.82 -26.03
C ALA A 551 -5.19 6.02 -25.60
N ARG A 552 -5.73 6.74 -26.56
CA ARG A 552 -6.64 7.86 -26.37
C ARG A 552 -8.07 7.41 -26.65
N SER A 553 -9.00 7.76 -25.77
CA SER A 553 -10.42 7.52 -26.05
C SER A 553 -10.88 8.34 -27.26
N GLN A 554 -11.49 7.67 -28.24
CA GLN A 554 -12.13 8.31 -29.37
C GLN A 554 -13.50 8.92 -29.02
N ALA A 555 -14.00 8.67 -27.80
CA ALA A 555 -15.20 9.30 -27.26
C ALA A 555 -14.90 10.44 -26.29
N GLN A 556 -13.62 10.78 -26.08
CA GLN A 556 -13.21 11.85 -25.18
C GLN A 556 -13.86 13.18 -25.60
N ILE A 557 -14.51 13.85 -24.64
CA ILE A 557 -15.17 15.14 -24.83
C ILE A 557 -14.41 16.19 -24.01
N GLY A 558 -14.16 17.34 -24.64
CA GLY A 558 -13.35 18.41 -24.06
C GLY A 558 -11.88 18.08 -24.10
N ASP A 559 -11.06 19.12 -24.06
CA ASP A 559 -9.67 18.97 -23.74
C ASP A 559 -9.57 18.72 -22.23
N TRP A 560 -9.61 17.43 -21.85
CA TRP A 560 -8.65 16.90 -20.86
C TRP A 560 -7.25 16.94 -21.50
N SER A 561 -6.91 18.04 -22.13
CA SER A 561 -5.65 18.45 -22.69
C SER A 561 -5.54 19.90 -22.18
N SER A 562 -4.36 20.44 -21.98
CA SER A 562 -4.29 21.90 -22.03
C SER A 562 -4.89 22.34 -23.38
N PRO A 563 -5.60 23.48 -23.47
CA PRO A 563 -5.96 24.07 -24.78
C PRO A 563 -4.74 24.34 -25.69
N THR A 564 -3.51 24.08 -25.19
CA THR A 564 -2.23 24.18 -25.90
C THR A 564 -1.56 22.84 -26.21
N ALA A 565 -2.09 21.70 -25.74
CA ALA A 565 -1.50 20.39 -26.04
C ALA A 565 -1.74 20.07 -27.53
N PRO A 566 -0.69 19.90 -28.36
CA PRO A 566 -0.89 19.55 -29.75
C PRO A 566 -1.55 18.19 -29.78
N ILE A 567 -2.77 18.16 -30.33
CA ILE A 567 -3.39 16.96 -30.82
C ILE A 567 -2.33 16.31 -31.71
N SER A 568 -1.77 15.17 -31.33
CA SER A 568 -1.07 14.36 -32.31
C SER A 568 -2.05 14.19 -33.46
N ASP A 569 -1.62 14.44 -34.70
CA ASP A 569 -2.47 14.25 -35.89
C ASP A 569 -3.12 12.85 -35.95
N ASP A 570 -2.61 11.92 -35.13
CA ASP A 570 -3.20 10.66 -34.73
C ASP A 570 -4.16 10.77 -33.53
N ARG A 571 -5.46 10.55 -33.77
CA ARG A 571 -6.53 10.59 -32.74
C ARG A 571 -6.54 9.37 -31.80
N LEU A 572 -5.62 8.42 -31.95
CA LEU A 572 -5.63 7.15 -31.22
C LEU A 572 -4.74 7.11 -29.96
N PHE A 573 -3.88 8.10 -29.74
CA PHE A 573 -2.93 8.08 -28.62
C PHE A 573 -2.72 9.46 -27.98
N SER A 574 -2.32 9.49 -26.70
CA SER A 574 -2.02 10.71 -25.94
C SER A 574 -0.97 10.47 -24.85
N LEU A 575 -0.36 11.56 -24.35
CA LEU A 575 0.58 11.56 -23.23
C LEU A 575 -0.12 11.99 -21.95
N HIS A 576 0.02 11.24 -20.87
CA HIS A 576 -0.44 11.65 -19.54
C HIS A 576 0.64 11.38 -18.47
N ASP A 577 0.53 12.09 -17.35
CA ASP A 577 1.39 11.93 -16.17
C ASP A 577 0.56 11.51 -14.96
N GLY A 578 1.12 10.71 -14.06
CA GLY A 578 0.46 10.38 -12.81
C GLY A 578 0.86 9.05 -12.21
N THR A 579 0.57 8.88 -10.92
CA THR A 579 0.65 7.56 -10.26
C THR A 579 -0.36 6.57 -10.84
N SER A 580 -1.42 7.04 -11.50
CA SER A 580 -2.33 6.23 -12.32
C SER A 580 -1.58 5.43 -13.39
N MET A 581 -0.72 6.09 -14.17
CA MET A 581 0.04 5.47 -15.24
C MET A 581 1.01 4.42 -14.68
N SER A 582 1.67 4.72 -13.58
CA SER A 582 2.57 3.79 -12.87
C SER A 582 1.82 2.54 -12.38
N ALA A 583 0.62 2.70 -11.81
CA ALA A 583 -0.22 1.57 -11.40
C ALA A 583 -0.59 0.67 -12.58
N ALA A 584 -0.85 1.24 -13.76
CA ALA A 584 -1.12 0.48 -14.98
C ALA A 584 0.11 -0.32 -15.45
N VAL A 585 1.32 0.26 -15.38
CA VAL A 585 2.60 -0.42 -15.67
C VAL A 585 2.77 -1.65 -14.77
N VAL A 586 2.57 -1.48 -13.46
CA VAL A 586 2.66 -2.59 -12.50
C VAL A 586 1.57 -3.63 -12.76
N SER A 587 0.36 -3.23 -13.16
CA SER A 587 -0.75 -4.16 -13.43
C SER A 587 -0.45 -5.09 -14.62
N GLY A 588 0.08 -4.54 -15.71
CA GLY A 588 0.56 -5.36 -16.83
C GLY A 588 1.76 -6.24 -16.43
N SER A 589 2.68 -5.73 -15.60
CA SER A 589 3.82 -6.50 -15.09
C SER A 589 3.36 -7.72 -14.27
N VAL A 590 2.35 -7.54 -13.41
CA VAL A 590 1.73 -8.61 -12.62
C VAL A 590 1.09 -9.68 -13.51
N ALA A 591 0.52 -9.32 -14.67
CA ALA A 591 0.04 -10.30 -15.63
C ALA A 591 1.18 -11.15 -16.22
N LEU A 592 2.34 -10.56 -16.52
CA LEU A 592 3.52 -11.31 -16.94
C LEU A 592 4.01 -12.26 -15.83
N PHE A 593 4.05 -11.79 -14.58
CA PHE A 593 4.43 -12.61 -13.43
C PHE A 593 3.45 -13.77 -13.22
N SER A 594 2.15 -13.51 -13.30
CA SER A 594 1.12 -14.56 -13.19
C SER A 594 1.28 -15.62 -14.27
N GLN A 595 1.51 -15.22 -15.53
CA GLN A 595 1.75 -16.15 -16.63
C GLN A 595 2.98 -17.03 -16.35
N ALA A 596 4.09 -16.43 -15.90
CA ALA A 596 5.32 -17.15 -15.56
C ALA A 596 5.13 -18.11 -14.37
N LEU A 597 4.41 -17.68 -13.33
CA LEU A 597 4.10 -18.48 -12.15
C LEU A 597 3.23 -19.69 -12.49
N LYS A 598 2.21 -19.52 -13.33
CA LYS A 598 1.38 -20.63 -13.81
C LYS A 598 2.21 -21.67 -14.56
N ALA A 599 3.15 -21.22 -15.41
CA ALA A 599 4.08 -22.11 -16.11
C ALA A 599 5.00 -22.89 -15.15
N ARG A 600 5.28 -22.33 -13.96
CA ARG A 600 6.06 -22.97 -12.90
C ARG A 600 5.25 -23.81 -11.89
N GLY A 601 3.96 -24.03 -12.15
CA GLY A 601 3.13 -24.86 -11.28
C GLY A 601 2.45 -24.10 -10.15
N PHE A 602 2.37 -22.78 -10.22
CA PHE A 602 1.54 -21.94 -9.35
C PHE A 602 0.29 -21.49 -10.12
N PRO A 603 -0.75 -22.34 -10.28
CA PRO A 603 -1.92 -22.04 -11.11
C PRO A 603 -2.78 -20.87 -10.59
N SER A 604 -2.62 -20.54 -9.30
CA SER A 604 -3.33 -19.47 -8.62
C SER A 604 -2.43 -18.82 -7.56
N PRO A 605 -1.42 -18.04 -7.98
CA PRO A 605 -0.50 -17.41 -7.04
C PRO A 605 -1.27 -16.45 -6.13
N SER A 606 -0.87 -16.38 -4.86
CA SER A 606 -1.45 -15.42 -3.92
C SER A 606 -0.97 -14.00 -4.19
N ALA A 607 -1.76 -13.02 -3.76
CA ALA A 607 -1.39 -11.61 -3.74
C ALA A 607 -0.11 -11.36 -2.94
N ALA A 608 0.11 -12.14 -1.87
CA ALA A 608 1.37 -12.10 -1.11
C ALA A 608 2.56 -12.52 -1.96
N LEU A 609 2.46 -13.61 -2.75
CA LEU A 609 3.56 -14.05 -3.61
C LEU A 609 3.86 -13.01 -4.70
N ILE A 610 2.83 -12.50 -5.38
CA ILE A 610 2.99 -11.45 -6.39
C ILE A 610 3.65 -10.21 -5.79
N LYS A 611 3.19 -9.76 -4.60
CA LYS A 611 3.75 -8.61 -3.90
C LYS A 611 5.21 -8.84 -3.50
N ALA A 612 5.54 -10.03 -2.97
CA ALA A 612 6.90 -10.40 -2.59
C ALA A 612 7.84 -10.39 -3.82
N LEU A 613 7.44 -10.97 -4.95
CA LEU A 613 8.24 -11.01 -6.19
C LEU A 613 8.45 -9.63 -6.80
N THR A 614 7.40 -8.80 -6.78
CA THR A 614 7.46 -7.41 -7.26
C THR A 614 8.50 -6.61 -6.46
N ILE A 615 8.55 -6.80 -5.15
CA ILE A 615 9.46 -6.09 -4.24
C ILE A 615 10.87 -6.70 -4.22
N ASN A 616 10.99 -8.02 -4.34
CA ASN A 616 12.29 -8.69 -4.39
C ASN A 616 13.07 -8.27 -5.64
N GLY A 617 12.39 -8.17 -6.78
CA GLY A 617 12.97 -7.72 -8.04
C GLY A 617 13.22 -6.21 -8.15
N ALA A 618 12.58 -5.41 -7.30
CA ALA A 618 12.69 -3.95 -7.39
C ALA A 618 14.14 -3.43 -7.19
N VAL A 619 14.46 -2.40 -7.98
CA VAL A 619 15.74 -1.69 -8.00
C VAL A 619 15.68 -0.50 -7.06
N ASP A 620 16.66 -0.39 -6.18
CA ASP A 620 16.85 0.78 -5.33
C ASP A 620 17.38 1.96 -6.15
N LEU A 621 16.59 3.03 -6.25
CA LEU A 621 16.92 4.22 -7.02
C LEU A 621 17.95 5.12 -6.33
N SER A 622 18.26 4.90 -5.04
CA SER A 622 19.34 5.65 -4.36
C SER A 622 20.73 5.12 -4.70
N ILE A 623 20.81 3.95 -5.34
CA ILE A 623 22.06 3.30 -5.73
C ILE A 623 22.19 3.46 -7.25
N PRO A 624 23.27 4.10 -7.77
CA PRO A 624 23.47 4.23 -9.21
C PRO A 624 23.46 2.84 -9.86
N ASP A 625 22.54 2.62 -10.78
CA ASP A 625 22.45 1.33 -11.47
C ASP A 625 23.56 1.24 -12.54
N PRO A 626 24.55 0.32 -12.42
CA PRO A 626 25.54 0.11 -13.47
C PRO A 626 24.90 -0.44 -14.78
N LYS A 627 23.64 -0.89 -14.73
CA LYS A 627 22.82 -1.33 -15.87
C LYS A 627 21.77 -0.30 -16.30
N ALA A 628 21.84 0.96 -15.85
CA ALA A 628 20.82 2.01 -16.07
C ALA A 628 20.40 2.25 -17.55
N GLY A 629 21.11 1.66 -18.52
CA GLY A 629 20.69 1.59 -19.92
C GLY A 629 19.70 0.47 -20.29
N ARG A 630 19.21 -0.36 -19.35
CA ARG A 630 18.42 -1.58 -19.64
C ARG A 630 16.97 -1.61 -19.15
N THR A 631 16.44 -0.52 -18.63
CA THR A 631 15.04 -0.46 -18.15
C THR A 631 14.33 0.76 -18.70
N ALA A 632 13.99 0.70 -19.98
CA ALA A 632 13.07 1.63 -20.61
C ALA A 632 12.39 0.93 -21.79
N GLY A 633 11.08 0.78 -21.72
CA GLY A 633 10.29 0.45 -22.91
C GLY A 633 8.96 1.15 -22.86
N MET A 634 9.03 2.47 -22.74
CA MET A 634 7.94 3.35 -23.10
C MET A 634 8.50 4.53 -23.88
N LEU A 635 7.71 5.01 -24.85
CA LEU A 635 8.12 5.89 -25.93
C LEU A 635 8.82 7.19 -25.45
N ILE A 636 9.92 7.55 -26.12
CA ILE A 636 10.68 8.80 -25.96
C ILE A 636 9.85 9.99 -26.45
N VAL A 637 9.76 11.06 -25.65
CA VAL A 637 9.28 12.36 -26.12
C VAL A 637 10.16 13.47 -25.55
N ASP A 638 10.79 14.23 -26.44
CA ASP A 638 11.39 15.53 -26.11
C ASP A 638 10.25 16.51 -25.81
N VAL A 639 10.23 17.13 -24.62
CA VAL A 639 9.18 18.07 -24.23
C VAL A 639 9.72 19.50 -24.35
N PRO A 640 9.32 20.28 -25.39
CA PRO A 640 9.66 21.70 -25.48
C PRO A 640 8.67 22.49 -24.62
N ASP A 641 9.19 23.41 -23.82
CA ASP A 641 8.44 24.34 -22.95
C ASP A 641 7.64 23.71 -21.81
N LEU A 642 8.35 23.40 -20.71
CA LEU A 642 7.76 23.17 -19.40
C LEU A 642 8.13 24.32 -18.45
N ASP A 643 7.37 25.42 -18.52
CA ASP A 643 7.32 26.45 -17.46
C ASP A 643 6.83 25.87 -16.10
N TYR A 644 6.38 24.61 -16.09
CA TYR A 644 6.03 23.82 -14.92
C TYR A 644 7.22 23.56 -13.97
N PHE A 645 8.46 23.62 -14.47
CA PHE A 645 9.67 23.26 -13.71
C PHE A 645 10.38 24.41 -12.97
N GLY A 646 9.84 25.63 -12.99
CA GLY A 646 10.32 26.73 -12.15
C GLY A 646 10.30 26.34 -10.66
N ASP A 647 11.48 26.37 -10.02
CA ASP A 647 11.80 25.89 -8.66
C ASP A 647 11.62 24.37 -8.38
N ALA A 648 11.26 23.56 -9.38
CA ALA A 648 10.86 22.15 -9.22
C ALA A 648 12.00 21.11 -9.38
N CYS A 649 13.25 21.56 -9.57
CA CYS A 649 14.39 20.70 -9.92
C CYS A 649 15.19 20.13 -8.73
N ASN A 650 14.74 20.34 -7.48
CA ASN A 650 15.34 19.67 -6.32
C ASN A 650 14.37 18.61 -5.77
N PRO A 651 14.28 17.41 -6.40
CA PRO A 651 13.57 16.30 -5.77
C PRO A 651 14.19 16.02 -4.39
N PRO A 652 13.39 15.63 -3.39
CA PRO A 652 13.93 15.25 -2.09
C PRO A 652 14.98 14.13 -2.27
N PRO A 653 16.11 14.18 -1.54
CA PRO A 653 17.14 13.16 -1.67
C PRO A 653 16.56 11.80 -1.34
N LEU A 654 16.75 10.83 -2.25
CA LEU A 654 16.41 9.44 -2.00
C LEU A 654 17.38 8.84 -1.00
N THR A 655 16.85 8.06 -0.07
CA THR A 655 17.63 7.23 0.85
C THR A 655 17.59 5.78 0.37
N GLU A 656 18.51 4.94 0.86
CA GLU A 656 18.51 3.51 0.53
C GLU A 656 17.16 2.87 0.90
N ALA A 657 16.62 2.09 -0.03
CA ALA A 657 15.35 1.41 0.13
C ALA A 657 15.41 0.39 1.30
N PRO A 658 14.33 0.21 2.07
CA PRO A 658 13.03 0.84 1.85
C PRO A 658 12.89 2.25 2.46
N ASP A 659 12.25 3.15 1.73
CA ASP A 659 11.91 4.50 2.19
C ASP A 659 10.51 4.96 1.79
N ASP A 660 10.10 6.12 2.29
CA ASP A 660 8.76 6.68 2.12
C ASP A 660 8.51 7.30 0.74
N ILE A 661 9.52 7.39 -0.12
CA ILE A 661 9.43 8.03 -1.44
C ILE A 661 9.39 6.98 -2.54
N GLN A 662 10.40 6.10 -2.59
CA GLN A 662 10.48 5.03 -3.59
C GLN A 662 9.92 3.67 -3.10
N GLY A 663 9.48 3.58 -1.84
CA GLY A 663 9.05 2.32 -1.27
C GLY A 663 10.22 1.34 -1.17
N PHE A 664 10.05 0.14 -1.70
CA PHE A 664 11.11 -0.85 -1.83
C PHE A 664 11.92 -0.74 -3.14
N GLY A 665 11.66 0.31 -3.93
CA GLY A 665 12.36 0.61 -5.18
C GLY A 665 11.44 0.60 -6.40
N ARG A 666 12.04 0.83 -7.56
CA ARG A 666 11.36 0.77 -8.87
C ARG A 666 11.18 -0.67 -9.32
N ILE A 667 10.00 -1.01 -9.82
CA ILE A 667 9.74 -2.34 -10.40
C ILE A 667 10.74 -2.67 -11.53
N ASP A 668 11.23 -3.90 -11.55
CA ASP A 668 12.03 -4.48 -12.64
C ASP A 668 11.39 -5.80 -13.08
N VAL A 669 10.72 -5.76 -14.22
CA VAL A 669 10.03 -6.91 -14.79
C VAL A 669 11.01 -8.03 -15.13
N GLY A 670 12.22 -7.69 -15.57
CA GLY A 670 13.26 -8.65 -15.91
C GLY A 670 13.75 -9.40 -14.69
N ASP A 671 14.17 -8.67 -13.64
CA ASP A 671 14.68 -9.30 -12.41
C ASP A 671 13.59 -10.12 -11.70
N SER A 672 12.35 -9.61 -11.61
CA SER A 672 11.23 -10.36 -11.03
C SER A 672 10.88 -11.61 -11.86
N THR A 673 10.91 -11.54 -13.20
CA THR A 673 10.66 -12.71 -14.05
C THR A 673 11.79 -13.72 -13.96
N GLU A 674 13.04 -13.27 -13.89
CA GLU A 674 14.19 -14.16 -13.67
C GLU A 674 14.09 -14.84 -12.29
N ASN A 675 13.69 -14.12 -11.24
CA ASN A 675 13.42 -14.73 -9.92
C ASN A 675 12.31 -15.77 -10.00
N ILE A 676 11.35 -15.57 -10.91
CA ILE A 676 10.34 -16.58 -11.18
C ILE A 676 10.94 -17.72 -11.96
N LEU A 677 11.72 -17.54 -13.02
CA LEU A 677 12.11 -18.62 -13.94
C LEU A 677 13.39 -19.39 -13.54
N ASP A 678 14.30 -18.76 -12.78
CA ASP A 678 15.51 -19.39 -12.28
C ASP A 678 15.16 -20.36 -11.13
N THR A 679 15.52 -21.63 -11.30
CA THR A 679 15.29 -22.69 -10.29
C THR A 679 16.54 -22.98 -9.46
N LYS A 680 17.69 -22.39 -9.82
CA LYS A 680 18.99 -22.69 -9.21
C LYS A 680 19.37 -21.63 -8.18
N LEU A 681 19.26 -20.36 -8.52
CA LEU A 681 19.67 -19.24 -7.66
C LEU A 681 18.50 -18.45 -7.08
N ALA A 682 17.27 -18.76 -7.50
CA ALA A 682 16.06 -18.19 -6.95
C ALA A 682 15.11 -19.27 -6.45
N GLY A 683 14.28 -18.90 -5.47
CA GLY A 683 13.25 -19.78 -4.92
C GLY A 683 12.10 -19.00 -4.32
N MET A 684 10.97 -19.67 -4.18
CA MET A 684 9.74 -19.06 -3.68
C MET A 684 8.86 -20.09 -3.00
N VAL A 685 8.10 -19.63 -2.01
CA VAL A 685 7.07 -20.39 -1.31
C VAL A 685 5.81 -19.54 -1.22
N ASP A 686 4.68 -20.14 -1.60
CA ASP A 686 3.37 -19.52 -1.53
C ASP A 686 2.48 -20.22 -0.50
N ALA A 687 2.73 -19.91 0.77
CA ALA A 687 1.90 -20.37 1.87
C ALA A 687 0.54 -19.65 1.96
N GLY A 688 0.22 -18.81 0.97
CA GLY A 688 -1.09 -18.20 0.78
C GLY A 688 -1.94 -18.84 -0.31
N ALA A 689 -1.37 -19.73 -1.14
CA ALA A 689 -2.08 -20.36 -2.25
C ALA A 689 -3.21 -21.30 -1.79
N ASP A 690 -2.98 -22.06 -0.71
CA ASP A 690 -4.01 -22.91 -0.11
C ASP A 690 -4.08 -22.72 1.42
N PRO A 691 -4.95 -21.82 1.92
CA PRO A 691 -5.12 -21.60 3.35
C PRO A 691 -5.78 -22.78 4.09
N ARG A 692 -6.16 -23.87 3.40
CA ARG A 692 -6.73 -25.08 4.02
C ARG A 692 -5.65 -26.05 4.51
N LEU A 693 -4.42 -25.90 4.04
CA LEU A 693 -3.32 -26.72 4.51
C LEU A 693 -3.12 -26.54 6.03
N PRO A 694 -2.79 -27.61 6.77
CA PRO A 694 -2.48 -27.49 8.18
C PRO A 694 -1.31 -26.52 8.42
N SER A 695 -1.30 -25.80 9.53
CA SER A 695 -0.19 -24.87 9.83
C SER A 695 1.16 -25.57 10.00
N THR A 696 1.16 -26.87 10.28
CA THR A 696 2.34 -27.74 10.35
C THR A 696 2.91 -28.10 8.98
N ASP A 697 2.12 -27.97 7.91
CA ASP A 697 2.58 -28.20 6.55
C ASP A 697 3.59 -27.11 6.17
N PRO A 698 4.77 -27.42 5.61
CA PRO A 698 5.73 -26.40 5.17
C PRO A 698 5.15 -25.36 4.22
N LEU A 699 4.20 -25.74 3.37
CA LEU A 699 3.48 -24.87 2.42
C LEU A 699 2.16 -24.33 2.97
N GLY A 700 1.79 -24.69 4.19
CA GLY A 700 0.59 -24.15 4.84
C GLY A 700 0.78 -22.73 5.38
N PRO A 701 -0.29 -22.06 5.81
CA PRO A 701 -0.21 -20.77 6.50
C PRO A 701 0.53 -20.90 7.85
N ILE A 702 1.08 -19.80 8.39
CA ILE A 702 1.82 -19.84 9.66
C ILE A 702 0.88 -19.70 10.87
N GLY A 703 1.07 -20.57 11.86
CA GLY A 703 0.17 -20.74 13.01
C GLY A 703 0.48 -19.85 14.22
N LEU A 704 0.14 -20.36 15.40
CA LEU A 704 0.21 -19.67 16.71
C LEU A 704 1.55 -18.95 16.96
N PRO A 705 1.57 -17.89 17.80
CA PRO A 705 2.80 -17.23 18.22
C PRO A 705 3.92 -18.22 18.61
N GLY A 706 5.13 -17.96 18.14
CA GLY A 706 6.28 -18.86 18.30
C GLY A 706 6.43 -19.93 17.22
N ALA A 707 5.47 -20.11 16.30
CA ALA A 707 5.65 -20.99 15.15
C ALA A 707 6.78 -20.48 14.22
N VAL A 708 7.54 -21.42 13.68
CA VAL A 708 8.70 -21.16 12.81
C VAL A 708 8.58 -22.02 11.56
N LYS A 709 8.83 -21.43 10.39
CA LYS A 709 8.98 -22.14 9.11
C LYS A 709 10.35 -21.85 8.52
N ARG A 710 11.06 -22.91 8.14
CA ARG A 710 12.42 -22.84 7.61
C ARG A 710 12.46 -23.40 6.21
N TYR A 711 13.06 -22.64 5.30
CA TYR A 711 13.28 -23.04 3.93
C TYR A 711 14.78 -23.02 3.64
N GLU A 712 15.33 -24.20 3.38
CA GLU A 712 16.73 -24.35 3.04
C GLU A 712 16.99 -23.76 1.64
N VAL A 713 18.04 -22.94 1.56
CA VAL A 713 18.57 -22.37 0.34
C VAL A 713 19.92 -23.02 0.10
N ARG A 714 19.97 -23.90 -0.91
CA ARG A 714 21.18 -24.58 -1.34
C ARG A 714 21.83 -23.81 -2.47
N ILE A 715 22.96 -23.20 -2.20
CA ILE A 715 23.64 -22.30 -3.14
C ILE A 715 24.78 -23.05 -3.81
N PRO A 716 24.67 -23.39 -5.10
CA PRO A 716 25.73 -24.09 -5.80
C PRO A 716 26.95 -23.17 -6.02
N PRO A 717 28.15 -23.72 -6.14
CA PRO A 717 29.29 -23.01 -6.71
C PRO A 717 28.97 -22.41 -8.08
N PRO A 718 29.55 -21.25 -8.46
CA PRO A 718 29.32 -20.64 -9.76
C PRO A 718 29.71 -21.59 -10.91
N PRO A 719 28.94 -21.63 -12.02
CA PRO A 719 29.22 -22.53 -13.16
C PRO A 719 30.60 -22.37 -13.78
N ASP A 720 31.16 -21.16 -13.72
CA ASP A 720 32.50 -20.79 -14.22
C ASP A 720 33.54 -20.70 -13.09
N TRP A 721 33.53 -21.63 -12.13
CA TRP A 721 34.41 -21.63 -10.96
C TRP A 721 35.88 -21.33 -11.26
N ALA A 722 36.44 -21.88 -12.34
CA ALA A 722 37.84 -21.66 -12.72
C ALA A 722 38.16 -20.19 -13.10
N LYS A 723 37.15 -19.39 -13.47
CA LYS A 723 37.27 -17.97 -13.83
C LYS A 723 36.81 -17.05 -12.71
N VAL A 724 35.85 -17.52 -11.92
CA VAL A 724 35.25 -16.80 -10.79
C VAL A 724 35.95 -17.33 -9.54
N SER A 725 37.12 -16.76 -9.23
CA SER A 725 37.94 -17.07 -8.04
C SER A 725 37.12 -17.61 -6.85
N ALA A 726 37.66 -18.61 -6.11
CA ALA A 726 37.08 -19.12 -4.85
C ALA A 726 36.78 -18.02 -3.79
N THR A 727 37.26 -16.79 -4.01
CA THR A 727 37.00 -15.59 -3.21
C THR A 727 35.76 -14.78 -3.62
N ALA A 728 34.93 -15.27 -4.57
CA ALA A 728 33.73 -14.57 -4.99
C ALA A 728 32.74 -14.43 -3.82
N ALA A 729 32.35 -13.19 -3.52
CA ALA A 729 31.40 -12.94 -2.44
C ALA A 729 29.99 -13.34 -2.89
N VAL A 730 29.32 -14.14 -2.05
CA VAL A 730 27.96 -14.62 -2.28
C VAL A 730 26.98 -13.74 -1.52
N HIS A 731 25.90 -13.33 -2.16
CA HIS A 731 24.87 -12.48 -1.56
C HIS A 731 23.50 -13.13 -1.68
N LEU A 732 22.64 -12.89 -0.70
CA LEU A 732 21.28 -13.41 -0.66
C LEU A 732 20.31 -12.28 -0.29
N LYS A 733 19.28 -12.10 -1.11
CA LYS A 733 18.12 -11.26 -0.79
C LYS A 733 16.90 -12.14 -0.59
N ALA A 734 16.12 -11.87 0.44
CA ALA A 734 14.84 -12.53 0.68
C ALA A 734 13.75 -11.49 0.97
N THR A 735 12.55 -11.74 0.47
CA THR A 735 11.38 -10.89 0.69
C THR A 735 10.21 -11.74 1.19
N LEU A 736 9.70 -11.39 2.36
CA LEU A 736 8.48 -11.91 2.96
C LEU A 736 7.35 -10.92 2.71
N ALA A 737 6.20 -11.39 2.26
CA ALA A 737 4.94 -10.65 2.29
C ALA A 737 3.84 -11.52 2.90
N PHE A 738 2.89 -10.91 3.61
CA PHE A 738 1.75 -11.64 4.16
C PHE A 738 0.45 -10.85 4.03
N ILE A 739 -0.66 -11.60 3.92
CA ILE A 739 -2.00 -11.03 3.82
C ILE A 739 -2.53 -10.86 5.24
N ASP A 740 -2.43 -9.64 5.75
CA ASP A 740 -2.79 -9.32 7.12
C ASP A 740 -4.30 -9.17 7.29
N TYR A 741 -4.80 -9.27 8.53
CA TYR A 741 -6.21 -8.96 8.79
C TYR A 741 -6.50 -7.49 8.48
N PRO A 742 -7.67 -7.14 7.89
CA PRO A 742 -8.14 -5.78 7.79
C PRO A 742 -8.17 -5.07 9.14
N GLY A 743 -7.71 -3.83 9.14
CA GLY A 743 -7.50 -3.01 10.30
C GLY A 743 -6.30 -2.10 10.10
N GLU A 744 -6.38 -0.92 10.69
CA GLU A 744 -5.33 0.07 10.64
C GLU A 744 -4.02 -0.43 11.26
N GLY A 745 -2.92 -0.30 10.52
CA GLY A 745 -1.61 -0.85 10.92
C GLY A 745 -1.60 -2.38 10.96
N LEU A 746 -0.45 -2.96 11.31
CA LEU A 746 -0.32 -4.42 11.41
C LEU A 746 -1.20 -5.00 12.52
N GLN A 747 -2.07 -5.93 12.18
CA GLN A 747 -2.84 -6.72 13.14
C GLN A 747 -1.99 -7.93 13.58
N ASN A 748 -1.41 -8.65 12.63
CA ASN A 748 -0.47 -9.73 12.90
C ASN A 748 0.99 -9.30 12.67
N GLN A 749 1.91 -10.00 13.31
CA GLN A 749 3.33 -9.72 13.27
C GLN A 749 4.12 -10.98 12.92
N LEU A 750 4.75 -10.96 11.74
CA LEU A 750 5.75 -11.95 11.34
C LEU A 750 7.15 -11.34 11.38
N ALA A 751 8.16 -12.19 11.42
CA ALA A 751 9.55 -11.82 11.24
C ALA A 751 10.21 -12.72 10.19
N LEU A 752 11.01 -12.10 9.34
CA LEU A 752 11.89 -12.73 8.36
C LEU A 752 13.30 -12.76 8.95
N SER A 753 13.98 -13.89 8.84
CA SER A 753 15.39 -14.04 9.19
C SER A 753 16.12 -14.85 8.13
N ILE A 754 17.42 -14.61 8.00
CA ILE A 754 18.34 -15.44 7.19
C ILE A 754 19.37 -16.05 8.13
N GLU A 755 19.35 -17.37 8.28
CA GLU A 755 20.32 -18.13 9.08
C GLU A 755 21.40 -18.70 8.14
N CYS A 756 22.64 -18.25 8.27
CA CYS A 756 23.77 -18.76 7.46
C CYS A 756 24.47 -19.92 8.18
N SER A 757 25.03 -20.87 7.43
CA SER A 757 25.82 -21.97 7.99
C SER A 757 27.18 -21.52 8.55
N ASP A 758 27.72 -20.38 8.11
CA ASP A 758 28.97 -19.81 8.63
C ASP A 758 28.78 -19.26 10.07
N PRO A 759 29.49 -19.80 11.07
CA PRO A 759 29.37 -19.38 12.48
C PRO A 759 29.74 -17.91 12.74
N ALA A 760 30.58 -17.29 11.92
CA ALA A 760 30.94 -15.88 12.04
C ALA A 760 29.80 -14.97 11.59
N LEU A 761 29.07 -15.38 10.55
CA LEU A 761 27.92 -14.66 10.00
C LEU A 761 26.62 -14.97 10.74
N ALA A 762 26.49 -16.16 11.36
CA ALA A 762 25.41 -16.52 12.26
C ALA A 762 25.32 -15.59 13.50
N LYS A 763 26.41 -14.89 13.85
CA LYS A 763 26.43 -13.88 14.91
C LYS A 763 25.84 -12.53 14.49
N LYS A 764 25.69 -12.25 13.18
CA LYS A 764 25.00 -11.05 12.69
C LYS A 764 23.49 -11.24 12.84
N LYS A 765 22.80 -10.26 13.44
CA LYS A 765 21.33 -10.25 13.54
C LYS A 765 20.69 -9.97 12.16
N ASN A 766 20.70 -10.97 11.28
CA ASN A 766 20.08 -10.94 9.95
C ASN A 766 18.57 -11.21 10.05
N THR A 767 17.88 -10.34 10.77
CA THR A 767 16.47 -10.47 11.07
C THR A 767 15.77 -9.13 10.90
N SER A 768 14.49 -9.19 10.54
CA SER A 768 13.60 -8.03 10.52
C SER A 768 13.02 -7.69 11.89
N VAL A 769 13.32 -8.47 12.95
CA VAL A 769 12.89 -8.15 14.32
C VAL A 769 13.41 -6.75 14.71
N ARG A 770 12.55 -6.03 15.44
CA ARG A 770 12.82 -4.68 15.97
C ARG A 770 14.19 -4.58 16.63
N ASP A 771 14.92 -3.54 16.25
CA ASP A 771 16.19 -3.15 16.85
C ASP A 771 16.14 -1.64 17.16
N PRO A 772 16.14 -1.22 18.45
CA PRO A 772 16.05 0.19 18.83
C PRO A 772 17.16 1.09 18.25
N GLY A 773 18.27 0.50 17.79
CA GLY A 773 19.36 1.22 17.13
C GLY A 773 19.25 1.33 15.60
N ASP A 774 18.26 0.65 14.99
CA ASP A 774 18.10 0.57 13.53
C ASP A 774 16.66 0.93 13.11
N ALA A 775 16.47 2.21 12.78
CA ALA A 775 15.17 2.74 12.36
C ALA A 775 14.63 2.06 11.09
N ARG A 776 15.47 1.50 10.21
CA ARG A 776 15.02 0.77 9.02
C ARG A 776 14.44 -0.59 9.39
N LYS A 777 15.09 -1.32 10.29
CA LYS A 777 14.53 -2.56 10.86
C LYS A 777 13.24 -2.29 11.62
N ASP A 778 13.18 -1.22 12.40
CA ASP A 778 11.94 -0.88 13.13
C ASP A 778 10.78 -0.55 12.17
N ARG A 779 11.06 0.14 11.05
CA ARG A 779 10.07 0.37 9.99
C ARG A 779 9.65 -0.92 9.30
N MET A 780 10.59 -1.77 8.87
CA MET A 780 10.27 -3.06 8.24
C MET A 780 9.47 -3.99 9.17
N PHE A 781 9.82 -4.03 10.46
CA PHE A 781 9.07 -4.82 11.44
C PHE A 781 7.61 -4.38 11.47
N ASN A 782 7.31 -3.10 11.36
CA ASN A 782 5.93 -2.59 11.35
C ASN A 782 5.21 -2.69 9.99
N ASN A 783 5.74 -3.46 9.02
CA ASN A 783 5.15 -3.67 7.70
C ASN A 783 4.78 -5.13 7.44
N ASN A 784 3.71 -5.35 6.65
CA ASN A 784 3.34 -6.69 6.18
C ASN A 784 4.22 -7.19 5.01
N VAL A 785 5.27 -6.43 4.69
CA VAL A 785 6.34 -6.82 3.79
C VAL A 785 7.69 -6.51 4.44
N GLN A 786 8.62 -7.45 4.31
CA GLN A 786 9.97 -7.37 4.86
C GLN A 786 10.96 -7.85 3.81
N LYS A 787 12.00 -7.06 3.51
CA LYS A 787 13.08 -7.40 2.57
C LYS A 787 14.42 -7.37 3.30
N LEU A 788 15.11 -8.50 3.36
CA LEU A 788 16.48 -8.57 3.89
C LEU A 788 17.47 -8.80 2.77
N ILE A 789 18.59 -8.10 2.84
CA ILE A 789 19.75 -8.31 1.97
C ILE A 789 20.92 -8.67 2.89
N VAL A 790 21.44 -9.88 2.76
CA VAL A 790 22.66 -10.30 3.45
C VAL A 790 23.76 -10.41 2.42
N ARG A 791 24.77 -9.57 2.60
CA ARG A 791 25.96 -9.56 1.75
C ARG A 791 27.03 -10.45 2.35
N ASP A 792 27.78 -11.13 1.49
CA ASP A 792 28.88 -12.01 1.86
C ASP A 792 28.43 -13.08 2.87
N ILE A 793 27.52 -13.97 2.43
CA ILE A 793 26.90 -15.00 3.26
C ILE A 793 27.78 -16.23 3.49
N GLY A 794 28.98 -16.24 2.90
CA GLY A 794 29.96 -17.30 2.99
C GLY A 794 30.82 -17.35 1.74
N GLN A 795 31.90 -18.12 1.82
CA GLN A 795 32.77 -18.45 0.70
C GLN A 795 32.67 -19.95 0.41
N PHE A 796 32.87 -20.30 -0.85
CA PHE A 796 32.91 -21.70 -1.24
C PHE A 796 34.24 -22.32 -0.85
N VAL A 797 34.17 -23.54 -0.33
CA VAL A 797 35.36 -24.30 0.08
C VAL A 797 35.95 -25.08 -1.10
N ASP A 798 35.10 -25.54 -2.02
CA ASP A 798 35.46 -26.31 -3.21
C ASP A 798 34.34 -26.25 -4.28
N GLU A 799 34.59 -26.85 -5.45
CA GLU A 799 33.69 -26.89 -6.61
C GLU A 799 32.42 -27.75 -6.43
N GLN A 800 32.32 -28.52 -5.35
CA GLN A 800 31.27 -29.52 -5.14
C GLN A 800 30.37 -29.18 -3.95
N THR A 801 30.89 -28.42 -3.00
CA THR A 801 30.25 -28.11 -1.72
C THR A 801 29.42 -26.83 -1.83
N PRO A 802 28.08 -26.92 -1.73
CA PRO A 802 27.22 -25.75 -1.74
C PRO A 802 27.31 -24.99 -0.42
N ILE A 803 27.04 -23.69 -0.46
CA ILE A 803 26.75 -22.91 0.75
C ILE A 803 25.29 -23.17 1.14
N LEU A 804 25.05 -23.38 2.43
CA LEU A 804 23.70 -23.57 2.96
C LEU A 804 23.27 -22.35 3.76
N ALA A 805 22.06 -21.88 3.47
CA ALA A 805 21.39 -20.87 4.27
C ALA A 805 19.94 -21.29 4.52
N ASN A 806 19.28 -20.71 5.52
CA ASN A 806 17.86 -20.88 5.72
C ASN A 806 17.16 -19.52 5.67
N VAL A 807 16.11 -19.45 4.88
CA VAL A 807 15.13 -18.37 4.95
C VAL A 807 14.07 -18.78 5.96
N VAL A 808 13.92 -17.99 7.02
CA VAL A 808 13.11 -18.35 8.18
C VAL A 808 12.00 -17.33 8.38
N VAL A 809 10.77 -17.82 8.53
CA VAL A 809 9.59 -17.03 8.87
C VAL A 809 9.12 -17.42 10.26
N THR A 810 9.05 -16.46 11.17
CA THR A 810 8.63 -16.66 12.55
C THR A 810 7.35 -15.86 12.82
N SER A 811 6.33 -16.51 13.38
CA SER A 811 5.16 -15.80 13.89
C SER A 811 5.49 -15.20 15.26
N ILE A 812 5.50 -13.88 15.34
CA ILE A 812 5.71 -13.15 16.61
C ILE A 812 4.38 -12.98 17.32
N ARG A 813 3.35 -12.52 16.59
CA ARG A 813 2.01 -12.33 17.11
C ARG A 813 0.99 -12.69 16.05
N ILE A 814 0.06 -13.57 16.39
CA ILE A 814 -1.14 -13.85 15.61
C ILE A 814 -2.34 -13.52 16.47
N CYS A 815 -3.08 -12.49 16.07
CA CYS A 815 -4.32 -12.10 16.73
C CYS A 815 -5.41 -13.13 16.44
N ASP A 816 -6.39 -13.21 17.33
CA ASP A 816 -7.61 -13.95 17.01
C ASP A 816 -8.25 -13.30 15.79
N ASN A 817 -8.78 -14.14 14.91
CA ASN A 817 -9.65 -13.67 13.85
C ASN A 817 -10.84 -12.95 14.52
N PRO A 818 -11.05 -11.66 14.25
CA PRO A 818 -12.07 -10.88 14.93
C PRO A 818 -13.49 -11.37 14.63
N TRP A 819 -13.68 -12.13 13.55
CA TRP A 819 -14.98 -12.70 13.15
C TRP A 819 -15.20 -14.09 13.76
N THR A 820 -14.23 -15.01 13.64
CA THR A 820 -14.41 -16.39 14.10
C THR A 820 -13.99 -16.62 15.56
N LYS A 821 -13.35 -15.62 16.19
CA LYS A 821 -12.78 -15.66 17.55
C LYS A 821 -11.79 -16.82 17.75
N LYS A 822 -11.22 -17.34 16.65
CA LYS A 822 -10.18 -18.37 16.64
C LYS A 822 -8.91 -17.77 16.03
N LYS A 823 -7.74 -18.16 16.51
CA LYS A 823 -6.48 -17.85 15.82
C LYS A 823 -6.51 -18.58 14.47
N CYS A 824 -6.68 -17.85 13.37
CA CYS A 824 -6.53 -18.42 12.04
C CYS A 824 -5.07 -18.27 11.59
N PRO A 825 -4.48 -19.33 11.02
CA PRO A 825 -3.13 -19.25 10.50
C PRO A 825 -3.07 -18.23 9.36
N LEU A 826 -1.96 -17.50 9.28
CA LEU A 826 -1.81 -16.33 8.42
C LEU A 826 -1.23 -16.73 7.05
N PRO A 827 -1.90 -16.42 5.93
CA PRO A 827 -1.35 -16.58 4.59
C PRO A 827 -0.11 -15.71 4.39
N PHE A 828 0.98 -16.28 3.90
CA PHE A 828 2.20 -15.55 3.58
C PHE A 828 2.89 -16.13 2.35
N ALA A 829 3.81 -15.38 1.79
CA ALA A 829 4.71 -15.85 0.76
C ALA A 829 6.12 -15.33 1.03
N VAL A 830 7.12 -16.10 0.61
CA VAL A 830 8.51 -15.68 0.66
C VAL A 830 9.18 -16.02 -0.66
N CYS A 831 10.03 -15.14 -1.15
CA CYS A 831 10.89 -15.39 -2.29
C CYS A 831 12.31 -14.92 -2.01
N TRP A 832 13.27 -15.51 -2.69
CA TRP A 832 14.68 -15.17 -2.53
C TRP A 832 15.45 -15.28 -3.84
N LYS A 833 16.55 -14.54 -3.92
CA LYS A 833 17.51 -14.58 -5.03
C LYS A 833 18.93 -14.52 -4.48
N VAL A 834 19.81 -15.31 -5.08
CA VAL A 834 21.25 -15.35 -4.83
C VAL A 834 21.97 -14.71 -6.01
N TRP A 835 23.04 -13.97 -5.73
CA TRP A 835 23.97 -13.51 -6.76
C TRP A 835 25.41 -13.49 -6.24
N TYR A 836 26.35 -13.48 -7.18
CA TYR A 836 27.79 -13.46 -6.92
C TYR A 836 28.39 -12.11 -7.31
N THR A 837 29.38 -11.62 -6.57
CA THR A 837 30.18 -10.43 -6.97
C THR A 837 31.67 -10.79 -7.00
N GLY A 838 32.40 -10.22 -7.97
CA GLY A 838 33.77 -10.63 -8.33
C GLY A 838 33.90 -11.07 -9.81
N HIS A 839 32.80 -11.02 -10.56
CA HIS A 839 32.78 -11.04 -12.02
C HIS A 839 33.18 -9.65 -12.53
N GLU A 840 34.32 -9.51 -13.20
CA GLU A 840 34.35 -8.58 -14.34
C GLU A 840 33.62 -9.27 -15.51
N PRO A 841 32.80 -8.55 -16.29
CA PRO A 841 32.09 -9.09 -17.45
C PRO A 841 33.02 -9.75 -18.48
#